data_AF-A0A835XWY4-F1
#
_entry.id   AF-A0A835XWY4-F1
#
_cell.length_a   1.000
_cell.length_b   1.000
_cell.length_c   1.000
_cell.angle_alpha   90.00
_cell.angle_beta   90.00
_cell.angle_gamma   90.00
#
_symmetry.space_group_name_H-M   'P 1'
#
loop_
_entity.id
_entity.type
_entity.pdbx_description
1 polymer ?
#
loop_
_entity_poly.entity_id
_entity_poly.type
_entity_poly.pdbx_seq_one_letter_code
_entity_poly.pdbx_strand_id
1 'polypeptide(L)'
;MAPGHNGLPHGHPTERSLSLWRKADAVVFDVDGTITTEYSLDLLAEFMGVREQVKALSKRVQEGTLSLEAATAQKLSYIHCSPHDIKRFLQSHPPASRLAPGVESLIKTLQARGVAVYLVGDGFRELTLPLAAHLGIPKDRVFANRMNWQWDDETGEATKLVGFDLKEPTAHREGKPKAIARIRQKHPYHTVAFVGKDMYDLHAVQSSRGADVFIGYGGVMPRDDVARAAEWYVTDHRELAQALARYRVAIIGSGAWACAASRMVTQNTAEYDMADEFLEEVTMWVREEEFKGRSLAQTMNETHENTKYFPGYTLGRNLQAVTSLEQVVSDADLLIFCLPHQYMLGVCQQLMGKVKPGAAAISLIKGMRVQPEGPQLVSQMVRRYLNIDCCVLMGANIATDIAKEELSEAVIGYQNLEHAERFKKLFERPYFRITLLPDPIGAEMCGTLKNIVALGAGMVDGLGMGPNTKATIIRQGLSEMRDLSKALYPGVHDQTFLEGCGVGDLVATCAGGRNRLVACAWTKAQLEGKPMSFEDLEAEILKGQKLQGTLTSDEVQGIIKLRAWETRFPLFTTINRIINGHLPPVFITNIQAGCRVEVEHHEDHDELPLSPAPPPLAKRGNTSSGPAPAPPPLPPLRHARAAQQTVLAAALASAHVDTAATQAPEAAQAQGQGPESGQGVGGGVGAAPGLGTGSPGHGPKPAPSEARV
;
A
#
# COMPACT_ATOMS: atom_id res chain seq x y z
N MET A 1 -9.70 -13.80 -35.43
CA MET A 1 -9.97 -12.51 -34.76
C MET A 1 -10.17 -12.80 -33.28
N ALA A 2 -9.29 -12.31 -32.42
CA ALA A 2 -9.36 -12.43 -30.97
C ALA A 2 -9.70 -11.04 -30.39
N PRO A 3 -10.37 -10.96 -29.22
CA PRO A 3 -11.13 -9.78 -28.80
C PRO A 3 -10.23 -8.62 -28.35
N GLY A 4 -10.73 -7.41 -28.55
CA GLY A 4 -10.01 -6.15 -28.37
C GLY A 4 -9.60 -5.86 -26.92
N HIS A 5 -8.36 -5.42 -26.77
CA HIS A 5 -7.91 -4.71 -25.59
C HIS A 5 -8.51 -3.30 -25.58
N ASN A 6 -9.40 -3.07 -24.61
CA ASN A 6 -9.88 -1.74 -24.24
C ASN A 6 -8.69 -0.86 -23.83
N GLY A 7 -8.70 0.38 -24.32
CA GLY A 7 -7.66 1.37 -24.07
C GLY A 7 -7.48 1.68 -22.58
N LEU A 8 -6.30 1.33 -22.06
CA LEU A 8 -5.78 1.93 -20.84
C LEU A 8 -5.19 3.31 -21.18
N PRO A 9 -5.28 4.30 -20.28
CA PRO A 9 -4.64 5.60 -20.48
C PRO A 9 -3.12 5.38 -20.58
N HIS A 10 -2.56 5.69 -21.74
CA HIS A 10 -1.14 5.51 -22.04
C HIS A 10 -0.26 6.22 -20.98
N GLY A 11 0.61 5.46 -20.30
CA GLY A 11 1.59 5.97 -19.33
C GLY A 11 1.71 5.16 -18.02
N HIS A 12 0.65 4.50 -17.58
CA HIS A 12 0.70 3.69 -16.35
C HIS A 12 1.07 2.23 -16.64
N PRO A 13 1.94 1.59 -15.83
CA PRO A 13 2.28 0.19 -16.00
C PRO A 13 1.08 -0.70 -15.67
N THR A 14 0.96 -1.83 -16.37
CA THR A 14 0.12 -2.95 -15.91
C THR A 14 0.78 -3.62 -14.70
N GLU A 15 -0.01 -4.27 -13.83
CA GLU A 15 0.50 -4.99 -12.65
C GLU A 15 1.58 -6.03 -13.03
N ARG A 16 1.37 -6.76 -14.14
CA ARG A 16 2.36 -7.68 -14.72
C ARG A 16 3.66 -6.96 -15.08
N SER A 17 3.58 -5.88 -15.85
CA SER A 17 4.77 -5.16 -16.32
C SER A 17 5.57 -4.53 -15.17
N LEU A 18 4.88 -4.00 -14.15
CA LEU A 18 5.50 -3.44 -12.96
C LEU A 18 6.21 -4.53 -12.13
N SER A 19 5.56 -5.68 -11.95
CA SER A 19 6.16 -6.80 -11.20
C SER A 19 7.40 -7.34 -11.93
N LEU A 20 7.31 -7.56 -13.26
CA LEU A 20 8.47 -8.01 -14.06
C LEU A 20 9.61 -6.98 -14.04
N TRP A 21 9.30 -5.69 -14.09
CA TRP A 21 10.30 -4.62 -13.97
C TRP A 21 11.03 -4.65 -12.62
N ARG A 22 10.28 -4.81 -11.52
CA ARG A 22 10.86 -4.83 -10.17
C ARG A 22 11.61 -6.14 -9.85
N LYS A 23 11.20 -7.26 -10.47
CA LYS A 23 11.81 -8.60 -10.34
C LYS A 23 12.91 -8.88 -11.38
N ALA A 24 13.25 -7.91 -12.24
CA ALA A 24 14.22 -8.13 -13.31
C ALA A 24 15.61 -8.47 -12.76
N ASP A 25 16.16 -9.63 -13.16
CA ASP A 25 17.55 -10.00 -12.90
C ASP A 25 18.52 -9.25 -13.82
N ALA A 26 18.04 -8.95 -15.03
CA ALA A 26 18.78 -8.15 -16.01
C ALA A 26 17.86 -7.16 -16.74
N VAL A 27 18.41 -5.98 -17.05
CA VAL A 27 17.76 -4.98 -17.90
C VAL A 27 18.62 -4.71 -19.12
N VAL A 28 18.00 -4.85 -20.29
CA VAL A 28 18.60 -4.58 -21.58
C VAL A 28 18.08 -3.24 -22.07
N PHE A 29 18.99 -2.32 -22.38
CA PHE A 29 18.66 -1.04 -22.98
C PHE A 29 19.08 -1.01 -24.45
N ASP A 30 18.19 -0.55 -25.32
CA ASP A 30 18.62 0.04 -26.58
C ASP A 30 19.49 1.29 -26.30
N VAL A 31 20.40 1.63 -27.20
CA VAL A 31 21.36 2.70 -26.96
C VAL A 31 20.87 4.02 -27.56
N ASP A 32 20.78 4.07 -28.88
CA ASP A 32 20.53 5.32 -29.61
C ASP A 32 19.07 5.74 -29.48
N GLY A 33 18.80 6.91 -28.89
CA GLY A 33 17.42 7.41 -28.68
C GLY A 33 16.70 6.79 -27.49
N THR A 34 17.39 5.96 -26.70
CA THR A 34 16.94 5.48 -25.39
C THR A 34 17.93 5.91 -24.32
N ILE A 35 19.17 5.42 -24.35
CA ILE A 35 20.24 5.88 -23.44
C ILE A 35 20.77 7.26 -23.86
N THR A 36 20.81 7.56 -25.15
CA THR A 36 21.31 8.82 -25.68
C THR A 36 20.22 9.75 -26.18
N THR A 37 20.45 11.07 -26.10
CA THR A 37 19.54 12.10 -26.63
C THR A 37 19.50 12.14 -28.16
N GLU A 38 20.54 11.65 -28.82
CA GLU A 38 20.67 11.62 -30.28
C GLU A 38 21.32 10.31 -30.74
N TYR A 39 21.16 9.99 -32.02
CA TYR A 39 21.75 8.79 -32.62
C TYR A 39 23.25 8.97 -32.81
N SER A 40 24.06 8.07 -32.26
CA SER A 40 25.52 8.21 -32.17
C SER A 40 26.20 8.36 -33.54
N LEU A 41 25.71 7.65 -34.56
CA LEU A 41 26.22 7.80 -35.93
C LEU A 41 25.84 9.12 -36.58
N ASP A 42 24.66 9.67 -36.28
CA ASP A 42 24.21 10.92 -36.87
C ASP A 42 25.02 12.10 -36.29
N LEU A 43 25.34 12.05 -34.99
CA LEU A 43 26.27 12.97 -34.35
C LEU A 43 27.69 12.88 -34.92
N LEU A 44 28.19 11.66 -35.17
CA LEU A 44 29.49 11.48 -35.81
C LEU A 44 29.47 12.02 -37.25
N ALA A 45 28.40 11.78 -38.00
CA ALA A 45 28.23 12.30 -39.35
C ALA A 45 28.20 13.83 -39.37
N GLU A 46 27.55 14.46 -38.39
CA GLU A 46 27.58 15.91 -38.22
C GLU A 46 28.98 16.43 -37.91
N PHE A 47 29.70 15.78 -37.00
CA PHE A 47 31.10 16.11 -36.70
C PHE A 47 32.02 16.00 -37.93
N MET A 48 31.75 15.02 -38.80
CA MET A 48 32.48 14.81 -40.06
C MET A 48 31.95 15.65 -41.23
N GLY A 49 30.90 16.47 -41.03
CA GLY A 49 30.35 17.36 -42.06
C GLY A 49 29.48 16.68 -43.12
N VAL A 50 28.96 15.47 -42.86
CA VAL A 50 28.17 14.65 -43.81
C VAL A 50 26.76 14.29 -43.31
N ARG A 51 26.21 15.11 -42.42
CA ARG A 51 24.90 14.89 -41.77
C ARG A 51 23.76 14.66 -42.77
N GLU A 52 23.69 15.48 -43.81
CA GLU A 52 22.57 15.45 -44.77
C GLU A 52 22.59 14.19 -45.64
N GLN A 53 23.78 13.71 -46.02
CA GLN A 53 23.96 12.46 -46.75
C GLN A 53 23.50 11.27 -45.89
N VAL A 54 23.83 11.27 -44.60
CA VAL A 54 23.46 10.21 -43.65
C VAL A 54 21.95 10.22 -43.35
N LYS A 55 21.35 11.41 -43.16
CA LYS A 55 19.90 11.55 -42.96
C LYS A 55 19.09 11.04 -44.17
N ALA A 56 19.53 11.34 -45.38
CA ALA A 56 18.87 10.87 -46.60
C ALA A 56 18.82 9.33 -46.68
N LEU A 57 19.87 8.65 -46.22
CA LEU A 57 19.88 7.19 -46.13
C LEU A 57 18.92 6.65 -45.07
N SER A 58 18.84 7.29 -43.89
CA SER A 58 17.87 6.92 -42.85
C SER A 58 16.43 6.99 -43.35
N LYS A 59 16.08 8.03 -44.12
CA LYS A 59 14.75 8.17 -44.73
C LYS A 59 14.42 7.04 -45.70
N ARG A 60 15.39 6.65 -46.54
CA ARG A 60 15.22 5.54 -47.51
C ARG A 60 15.00 4.18 -46.84
N VAL A 61 15.63 3.94 -45.67
CA VAL A 61 15.36 2.74 -44.85
C VAL A 61 13.93 2.75 -44.31
N GLN A 62 13.45 3.90 -43.82
CA GLN A 62 12.07 4.04 -43.34
C GLN A 62 11.04 3.81 -44.46
N GLU A 63 11.35 4.28 -45.68
CA GLU A 63 10.54 4.06 -46.88
C GLU A 63 10.65 2.63 -47.44
N GLY A 64 11.50 1.77 -46.86
CA GLY A 64 11.71 0.38 -47.30
C GLY A 64 12.49 0.23 -48.61
N THR A 65 13.08 1.31 -49.14
CA THR A 65 13.80 1.32 -50.43
C THR A 65 15.27 0.92 -50.30
N LEU A 66 15.77 0.78 -49.07
CA LEU A 66 17.14 0.36 -48.77
C LEU A 66 17.15 -0.55 -47.54
N SER A 67 17.91 -1.65 -47.59
CA SER A 67 18.07 -2.51 -46.41
C SER A 67 18.89 -1.82 -45.32
N LEU A 68 18.67 -2.20 -44.05
CA LEU A 68 19.41 -1.64 -42.92
C LEU A 68 20.92 -1.85 -43.08
N GLU A 69 21.33 -3.05 -43.50
CA GLU A 69 22.74 -3.41 -43.73
C GLU A 69 23.38 -2.52 -44.80
N ALA A 70 22.71 -2.36 -45.95
CA ALA A 70 23.20 -1.53 -47.04
C ALA A 70 23.24 -0.04 -46.66
N ALA A 71 22.25 0.43 -45.90
CA ALA A 71 22.23 1.78 -45.39
C ALA A 71 23.37 2.05 -44.41
N THR A 72 23.61 1.14 -43.46
CA THR A 72 24.71 1.26 -42.48
C THR A 72 26.06 1.25 -43.20
N ALA A 73 26.28 0.33 -44.15
CA ALA A 73 27.51 0.32 -44.95
C ALA A 73 27.71 1.64 -45.73
N GLN A 74 26.66 2.16 -46.37
CA GLN A 74 26.74 3.44 -47.10
C GLN A 74 26.98 4.63 -46.16
N LYS A 75 26.36 4.66 -44.98
CA LYS A 75 26.60 5.70 -43.97
C LYS A 75 28.07 5.73 -43.55
N LEU A 76 28.64 4.58 -43.25
CA LEU A 76 30.07 4.48 -42.89
C LEU A 76 30.98 4.96 -44.04
N SER A 77 30.63 4.65 -45.29
CA SER A 77 31.40 5.09 -46.46
C SER A 77 31.40 6.60 -46.66
N TYR A 78 30.30 7.29 -46.27
CA TYR A 78 30.23 8.75 -46.29
C TYR A 78 30.96 9.40 -45.12
N ILE A 79 30.84 8.81 -43.92
CA ILE A 79 31.50 9.32 -42.71
C ILE A 79 33.03 9.27 -42.86
N HIS A 80 33.56 8.17 -43.42
CA HIS A 80 34.98 8.01 -43.77
C HIS A 80 35.95 8.47 -42.66
N CYS A 81 35.65 8.12 -41.41
CA CYS A 81 36.47 8.52 -40.28
C CYS A 81 37.72 7.64 -40.13
N SER A 82 38.75 8.19 -39.50
CA SER A 82 39.89 7.48 -38.94
C SER A 82 39.69 7.20 -37.44
N PRO A 83 40.48 6.31 -36.81
CA PRO A 83 40.45 6.15 -35.35
C PRO A 83 40.78 7.43 -34.58
N HIS A 84 41.62 8.29 -35.16
CA HIS A 84 41.92 9.61 -34.60
C HIS A 84 40.66 10.50 -34.58
N ASP A 85 39.85 10.47 -35.63
CA ASP A 85 38.58 11.23 -35.70
C ASP A 85 37.58 10.74 -34.66
N ILE A 86 37.46 9.42 -34.46
CA ILE A 86 36.64 8.87 -33.37
C ILE A 86 37.12 9.40 -32.02
N LYS A 87 38.43 9.42 -31.77
CA LYS A 87 38.97 9.97 -30.52
C LYS A 87 38.63 11.46 -30.35
N ARG A 88 38.79 12.27 -31.40
CA ARG A 88 38.43 13.70 -31.39
C ARG A 88 36.92 13.92 -31.19
N PHE A 89 36.09 13.10 -31.81
CA PHE A 89 34.65 13.12 -31.63
C PHE A 89 34.28 12.82 -30.18
N LEU A 90 34.82 11.77 -29.59
CA LEU A 90 34.56 11.38 -28.19
C LEU A 90 35.06 12.41 -27.18
N GLN A 91 36.13 13.14 -27.50
CA GLN A 91 36.62 14.25 -26.68
C GLN A 91 35.72 15.49 -26.75
N SER A 92 35.20 15.82 -27.94
CA SER A 92 34.29 16.95 -28.14
C SER A 92 32.85 16.66 -27.71
N HIS A 93 32.45 15.39 -27.69
CA HIS A 93 31.12 14.93 -27.29
C HIS A 93 31.26 13.89 -26.16
N PRO A 94 31.66 14.33 -24.95
CA PRO A 94 31.85 13.44 -23.82
C PRO A 94 30.54 12.71 -23.45
N PRO A 95 30.59 11.51 -22.84
CA PRO A 95 29.41 10.74 -22.48
C PRO A 95 28.29 11.54 -21.80
N ALA A 96 28.63 12.36 -20.80
CA ALA A 96 27.67 13.15 -20.02
C ALA A 96 26.82 14.11 -20.88
N SER A 97 27.34 14.62 -22.00
CA SER A 97 26.58 15.52 -22.89
C SER A 97 25.67 14.79 -23.87
N ARG A 98 25.79 13.46 -23.97
CA ARG A 98 25.03 12.63 -24.91
C ARG A 98 23.93 11.82 -24.24
N LEU A 99 23.94 11.69 -22.92
CA LEU A 99 23.01 10.86 -22.17
C LEU A 99 21.63 11.50 -22.05
N ALA A 100 20.59 10.70 -22.23
CA ALA A 100 19.21 11.11 -21.99
C ALA A 100 19.01 11.45 -20.50
N PRO A 101 18.17 12.46 -20.16
CA PRO A 101 17.89 12.80 -18.78
C PRO A 101 17.40 11.60 -17.95
N GLY A 102 17.87 11.53 -16.69
CA GLY A 102 17.47 10.50 -15.72
C GLY A 102 18.12 9.12 -15.90
N VAL A 103 18.74 8.83 -17.04
CA VAL A 103 19.28 7.50 -17.36
C VAL A 103 20.41 7.06 -16.41
N GLU A 104 21.28 8.00 -16.04
CA GLU A 104 22.40 7.72 -15.13
C GLU A 104 21.89 7.33 -13.74
N SER A 105 20.87 8.03 -13.25
CA SER A 105 20.22 7.71 -11.97
C SER A 105 19.56 6.34 -12.02
N LEU A 106 18.84 6.03 -13.12
CA LEU A 106 18.19 4.74 -13.30
C LEU A 106 19.20 3.58 -13.29
N ILE A 107 20.29 3.70 -14.04
CA ILE A 107 21.31 2.65 -14.12
C ILE A 107 21.99 2.45 -12.77
N LYS A 108 22.31 3.52 -12.05
CA LYS A 108 22.85 3.43 -10.68
C LYS A 108 21.87 2.70 -9.75
N THR A 109 20.57 3.01 -9.81
CA THR A 109 19.54 2.32 -9.02
C THR A 109 19.47 0.83 -9.35
N LEU A 110 19.50 0.45 -10.63
CA LEU A 110 19.50 -0.95 -11.05
C LEU A 110 20.74 -1.69 -10.54
N GLN A 111 21.93 -1.10 -10.72
CA GLN A 111 23.20 -1.68 -10.25
C GLN A 111 23.24 -1.83 -8.73
N ALA A 112 22.74 -0.85 -7.98
CA ALA A 112 22.66 -0.90 -6.51
C ALA A 112 21.72 -2.02 -6.01
N ARG A 113 20.73 -2.42 -6.83
CA ARG A 113 19.85 -3.57 -6.58
C ARG A 113 20.44 -4.90 -7.04
N GLY A 114 21.66 -4.91 -7.58
CA GLY A 114 22.29 -6.12 -8.11
C GLY A 114 21.79 -6.54 -9.50
N VAL A 115 20.99 -5.71 -10.17
CA VAL A 115 20.43 -6.01 -11.48
C VAL A 115 21.49 -5.86 -12.56
N ALA A 116 21.63 -6.85 -13.43
CA ALA A 116 22.62 -6.82 -14.50
C ALA A 116 22.16 -5.93 -15.66
N VAL A 117 22.87 -4.82 -15.88
CA VAL A 117 22.56 -3.88 -16.98
C VAL A 117 23.35 -4.24 -18.25
N TYR A 118 22.65 -4.31 -19.38
CA TYR A 118 23.21 -4.56 -20.71
C TYR A 118 22.84 -3.45 -21.70
N LEU A 119 23.76 -3.14 -22.60
CA LEU A 119 23.52 -2.26 -23.74
C LEU A 119 23.47 -3.09 -25.01
N VAL A 120 22.34 -3.08 -25.72
CA VAL A 120 22.14 -3.84 -26.95
C VAL A 120 21.55 -2.90 -28.01
N GLY A 121 22.38 -2.44 -28.94
CA GLY A 121 21.97 -1.45 -29.94
C GLY A 121 22.60 -1.71 -31.31
N ASP A 122 21.95 -1.18 -32.34
CA ASP A 122 22.37 -1.36 -33.75
C ASP A 122 23.52 -0.41 -34.15
N GLY A 123 23.97 0.43 -33.21
CA GLY A 123 25.12 1.32 -33.36
C GLY A 123 26.48 0.60 -33.25
N PHE A 124 27.52 1.36 -32.91
CA PHE A 124 28.91 0.89 -32.96
C PHE A 124 29.58 0.89 -31.58
N ARG A 125 30.31 -0.19 -31.25
CA ARG A 125 30.99 -0.35 -29.96
C ARG A 125 31.98 0.78 -29.68
N GLU A 126 32.66 1.30 -30.69
CA GLU A 126 33.59 2.42 -30.59
C GLU A 126 32.90 3.68 -30.01
N LEU A 127 31.60 3.85 -30.24
CA LEU A 127 30.80 4.97 -29.75
C LEU A 127 30.07 4.64 -28.43
N THR A 128 29.69 3.37 -28.24
CA THR A 128 28.93 2.88 -27.07
C THR A 128 29.81 2.56 -25.86
N LEU A 129 31.02 2.01 -26.05
CA LEU A 129 31.90 1.63 -24.93
C LEU A 129 32.27 2.81 -24.01
N PRO A 130 32.51 4.04 -24.49
CA PRO A 130 32.68 5.20 -23.63
C PRO A 130 31.44 5.53 -22.78
N LEU A 131 30.22 5.34 -23.31
CA LEU A 131 28.97 5.47 -22.53
C LEU A 131 28.91 4.40 -21.44
N ALA A 132 29.15 3.15 -21.82
CA ALA A 132 29.13 2.02 -20.89
C ALA A 132 30.12 2.22 -19.74
N ALA A 133 31.35 2.64 -20.04
CA ALA A 133 32.37 2.93 -19.04
C ALA A 133 31.94 4.06 -18.09
N HIS A 134 31.35 5.15 -18.62
CA HIS A 134 30.82 6.25 -17.82
C HIS A 134 29.67 5.81 -16.91
N LEU A 135 28.82 4.89 -17.38
CA LEU A 135 27.69 4.33 -16.65
C LEU A 135 28.07 3.13 -15.75
N GLY A 136 29.35 2.78 -15.64
CA GLY A 136 29.81 1.63 -14.84
C GLY A 136 29.40 0.25 -15.39
N ILE A 137 29.04 0.16 -16.67
CA ILE A 137 28.62 -1.07 -17.34
C ILE A 137 29.86 -1.79 -17.92
N PRO A 138 30.10 -3.07 -17.55
CA PRO A 138 31.22 -3.84 -18.09
C PRO A 138 31.18 -3.99 -19.61
N LYS A 139 32.36 -3.99 -20.25
CA LYS A 139 32.50 -4.10 -21.71
C LYS A 139 31.90 -5.37 -22.31
N ASP A 140 31.82 -6.46 -21.55
CA ASP A 140 31.24 -7.74 -21.99
C ASP A 140 29.70 -7.77 -21.91
N ARG A 141 29.09 -6.69 -21.39
CA ARG A 141 27.65 -6.45 -21.40
C ARG A 141 27.21 -5.47 -22.50
N VAL A 142 28.09 -5.16 -23.44
CA VAL A 142 27.81 -4.30 -24.60
C VAL A 142 27.76 -5.14 -25.87
N PHE A 143 26.58 -5.24 -26.47
CA PHE A 143 26.32 -5.85 -27.77
C PHE A 143 26.01 -4.75 -28.78
N ALA A 144 26.96 -4.49 -29.66
CA ALA A 144 26.82 -3.53 -30.75
C ALA A 144 27.77 -3.95 -31.88
N ASN A 145 27.59 -3.36 -33.05
CA ASN A 145 28.43 -3.62 -34.22
C ASN A 145 29.86 -3.10 -33.98
N ARG A 146 30.84 -3.68 -34.68
CA ARG A 146 32.23 -3.20 -34.64
C ARG A 146 32.64 -2.60 -35.96
N MET A 147 33.35 -1.48 -35.91
CA MET A 147 33.99 -0.91 -37.08
C MET A 147 35.15 -1.79 -37.54
N ASN A 148 35.23 -2.03 -38.85
CA ASN A 148 36.37 -2.71 -39.46
C ASN A 148 37.33 -1.67 -40.01
N TRP A 149 38.59 -1.78 -39.61
CA TRP A 149 39.64 -0.84 -39.97
C TRP A 149 40.61 -1.49 -40.96
N GLN A 150 41.07 -0.69 -41.91
CA GLN A 150 42.31 -0.97 -42.62
C GLN A 150 43.47 -0.67 -41.68
N TRP A 151 44.47 -1.55 -41.71
CA TRP A 151 45.68 -1.45 -40.90
C TRP A 151 46.85 -1.11 -41.81
N ASP A 152 47.75 -0.29 -41.30
CA ASP A 152 49.03 -0.01 -41.91
C ASP A 152 50.02 -1.13 -41.51
N ASP A 153 50.58 -1.81 -42.50
CA ASP A 153 51.45 -2.98 -42.29
C ASP A 153 52.82 -2.61 -41.68
N GLU A 154 53.24 -1.33 -41.78
CA GLU A 154 54.53 -0.85 -41.26
C GLU A 154 54.41 -0.35 -39.81
N THR A 155 53.34 0.38 -39.50
CA THR A 155 53.11 0.98 -38.16
C THR A 155 52.24 0.12 -37.26
N GLY A 156 51.46 -0.81 -37.83
CA GLY A 156 50.47 -1.59 -37.10
C GLY A 156 49.29 -0.75 -36.60
N GLU A 157 49.13 0.47 -37.08
CA GLU A 157 48.04 1.37 -36.69
C GLU A 157 46.84 1.28 -37.65
N ALA A 158 45.64 1.42 -37.10
CA ALA A 158 44.43 1.49 -37.89
C ALA A 158 44.32 2.86 -38.58
N THR A 159 44.13 2.87 -39.90
CA THR A 159 44.20 4.10 -40.71
C THR A 159 42.85 4.55 -41.24
N LYS A 160 42.03 3.63 -41.75
CA LYS A 160 40.79 3.98 -42.46
C LYS A 160 39.66 3.01 -42.19
N LEU A 161 38.44 3.53 -42.03
CA LEU A 161 37.24 2.72 -41.93
C LEU A 161 36.90 2.06 -43.28
N VAL A 162 36.77 0.74 -43.29
CA VAL A 162 36.46 -0.06 -44.50
C VAL A 162 35.10 -0.76 -44.44
N GLY A 163 34.45 -0.77 -43.29
CA GLY A 163 33.13 -1.38 -43.11
C GLY A 163 32.87 -1.72 -41.65
N PHE A 164 32.11 -2.79 -41.43
CA PHE A 164 31.79 -3.29 -40.09
C PHE A 164 31.67 -4.81 -40.05
N ASP A 165 31.81 -5.38 -38.85
CA ASP A 165 31.76 -6.82 -38.66
C ASP A 165 30.32 -7.36 -38.78
N LEU A 166 30.04 -8.05 -39.89
CA LEU A 166 28.75 -8.70 -40.15
C LEU A 166 28.50 -9.94 -39.29
N LYS A 167 29.48 -10.41 -38.50
CA LYS A 167 29.29 -11.54 -37.57
C LYS A 167 28.64 -11.09 -36.25
N GLU A 168 28.61 -9.79 -35.97
CA GLU A 168 27.96 -9.24 -34.79
C GLU A 168 26.44 -9.41 -34.90
N PRO A 169 25.73 -9.90 -33.85
CA PRO A 169 24.29 -10.15 -33.94
C PRO A 169 23.49 -8.93 -34.37
N THR A 170 23.83 -7.75 -33.84
CA THR A 170 23.19 -6.44 -34.08
C THR A 170 23.43 -5.90 -35.49
N ALA A 171 24.15 -6.62 -36.36
CA ALA A 171 24.28 -6.29 -37.77
C ALA A 171 23.00 -6.61 -38.55
N HIS A 172 22.16 -7.49 -38.00
CA HIS A 172 20.98 -8.05 -38.65
C HIS A 172 19.69 -7.71 -37.90
N ARG A 173 18.56 -7.77 -38.61
CA ARG A 173 17.22 -7.42 -38.10
C ARG A 173 16.79 -8.21 -36.84
N GLU A 174 17.27 -9.45 -36.68
CA GLU A 174 17.00 -10.30 -35.51
C GLU A 174 18.11 -10.25 -34.45
N GLY A 175 18.98 -9.25 -34.52
CA GLY A 175 20.17 -9.15 -33.69
C GLY A 175 19.89 -9.02 -32.20
N LYS A 176 18.92 -8.17 -31.84
CA LYS A 176 18.51 -7.92 -30.45
C LYS A 176 17.97 -9.18 -29.75
N PRO A 177 17.00 -9.94 -30.31
CA PRO A 177 16.61 -11.24 -29.77
C PRO A 177 17.78 -12.22 -29.61
N LYS A 178 18.68 -12.31 -30.60
CA LYS A 178 19.85 -13.20 -30.55
C LYS A 178 20.83 -12.81 -29.45
N ALA A 179 21.03 -11.51 -29.21
CA ALA A 179 21.84 -11.02 -28.10
C ALA A 179 21.25 -11.42 -26.74
N ILE A 180 19.94 -11.25 -26.55
CA ILE A 180 19.25 -11.65 -25.31
C ILE A 180 19.32 -13.17 -25.10
N ALA A 181 19.14 -13.96 -26.16
CA ALA A 181 19.29 -15.41 -26.08
C ALA A 181 20.71 -15.81 -25.63
N ARG A 182 21.76 -15.12 -26.11
CA ARG A 182 23.15 -15.34 -25.64
C ARG A 182 23.34 -14.93 -24.18
N ILE A 183 22.71 -13.83 -23.75
CA ILE A 183 22.73 -13.40 -22.34
C ILE A 183 22.15 -14.49 -21.43
N ARG A 184 20.96 -15.01 -21.75
CA ARG A 184 20.29 -16.09 -21.00
C ARG A 184 21.02 -17.44 -21.05
N GLN A 185 21.78 -17.70 -22.12
CA GLN A 185 22.62 -18.90 -22.18
C GLN A 185 23.82 -18.81 -21.24
N LYS A 186 24.41 -17.62 -21.11
CA LYS A 186 25.60 -17.40 -20.27
C LYS A 186 25.23 -17.24 -18.79
N HIS A 187 24.04 -16.71 -18.50
CA HIS A 187 23.59 -16.39 -17.15
C HIS A 187 22.14 -16.88 -16.95
N PRO A 188 21.84 -17.57 -15.82
CA PRO A 188 20.52 -18.11 -15.54
C PRO A 188 19.55 -17.02 -15.03
N TYR A 189 19.39 -15.93 -15.79
CA TYR A 189 18.42 -14.89 -15.46
C TYR A 189 17.00 -15.42 -15.72
N HIS A 190 16.14 -15.34 -14.71
CA HIS A 190 14.74 -15.69 -14.78
C HIS A 190 13.97 -14.59 -15.50
N THR A 191 14.16 -13.33 -15.08
CA THR A 191 13.47 -12.18 -15.65
C THR A 191 14.43 -11.20 -16.33
N VAL A 192 14.18 -10.91 -17.60
CA VAL A 192 14.91 -9.94 -18.42
C VAL A 192 13.93 -8.90 -18.96
N ALA A 193 14.10 -7.63 -18.57
CA ALA A 193 13.32 -6.53 -19.12
C ALA A 193 14.06 -5.86 -20.29
N PHE A 194 13.33 -5.41 -21.31
CA PHE A 194 13.88 -4.62 -22.42
C PHE A 194 13.29 -3.21 -22.42
N VAL A 195 14.15 -2.20 -22.45
CA VAL A 195 13.77 -0.78 -22.59
C VAL A 195 14.27 -0.28 -23.94
N GLY A 196 13.34 0.17 -24.80
CA GLY A 196 13.68 0.60 -26.16
C GLY A 196 12.63 1.54 -26.74
N LYS A 197 12.90 2.11 -27.92
CA LYS A 197 12.14 3.21 -28.50
C LYS A 197 11.30 2.83 -29.72
N ASP A 198 11.52 1.66 -30.32
CA ASP A 198 10.91 1.32 -31.61
C ASP A 198 10.38 -0.12 -31.69
N MET A 199 9.69 -0.44 -32.80
CA MET A 199 9.07 -1.74 -33.00
C MET A 199 10.10 -2.88 -33.22
N TYR A 200 11.35 -2.55 -33.57
CA TYR A 200 12.43 -3.55 -33.62
C TYR A 200 12.85 -3.97 -32.21
N ASP A 201 12.80 -3.04 -31.26
CA ASP A 201 13.00 -3.32 -29.84
C ASP A 201 11.89 -4.21 -29.28
N LEU A 202 10.62 -3.94 -29.62
CA LEU A 202 9.49 -4.79 -29.20
C LEU A 202 9.66 -6.24 -29.70
N HIS A 203 10.20 -6.43 -30.91
CA HIS A 203 10.50 -7.75 -31.46
C HIS A 203 11.47 -8.57 -30.59
N ALA A 204 12.27 -7.91 -29.74
CA ALA A 204 13.17 -8.55 -28.79
C ALA A 204 12.42 -9.33 -27.68
N VAL A 205 11.14 -9.05 -27.46
CA VAL A 205 10.25 -9.73 -26.49
C VAL A 205 9.36 -10.78 -27.16
N GLN A 206 9.11 -10.67 -28.47
CA GLN A 206 8.22 -11.58 -29.22
C GLN A 206 8.88 -12.92 -29.60
N SER A 207 10.17 -13.09 -29.34
CA SER A 207 10.87 -14.35 -29.60
C SER A 207 10.83 -15.28 -28.37
N SER A 208 10.76 -16.60 -28.57
CA SER A 208 10.69 -17.60 -27.49
C SER A 208 11.90 -17.63 -26.53
N ARG A 209 12.98 -16.91 -26.85
CA ARG A 209 14.16 -16.71 -25.98
C ARG A 209 14.50 -15.23 -25.77
N GLY A 210 13.50 -14.36 -25.93
CA GLY A 210 13.59 -12.92 -25.80
C GLY A 210 13.56 -12.42 -24.36
N ALA A 211 13.35 -11.12 -24.20
CA ALA A 211 13.01 -10.50 -22.93
C ALA A 211 11.55 -10.82 -22.53
N ASP A 212 11.20 -10.68 -21.26
CA ASP A 212 9.87 -11.06 -20.71
C ASP A 212 8.85 -9.91 -20.74
N VAL A 213 9.35 -8.68 -20.78
CA VAL A 213 8.56 -7.44 -20.83
C VAL A 213 9.27 -6.41 -21.71
N PHE A 214 8.49 -5.72 -22.52
CA PHE A 214 8.94 -4.56 -23.30
C PHE A 214 8.40 -3.27 -22.68
N ILE A 215 9.32 -2.35 -22.39
CA ILE A 215 9.03 -1.00 -21.91
C ILE A 215 9.41 -0.03 -23.03
N GLY A 216 8.40 0.64 -23.58
CA GLY A 216 8.60 1.65 -24.62
C GLY A 216 9.09 2.97 -24.01
N TYR A 217 10.19 3.50 -24.55
CA TYR A 217 10.74 4.79 -24.14
C TYR A 217 10.53 5.84 -25.24
N GLY A 218 9.76 6.87 -24.92
CA GLY A 218 9.42 7.98 -25.82
C GLY A 218 10.08 9.31 -25.50
N GLY A 219 11.03 9.36 -24.54
CA GLY A 219 11.55 10.62 -24.02
C GLY A 219 12.39 11.45 -24.98
N VAL A 220 12.97 10.80 -26.00
CA VAL A 220 13.74 11.47 -27.06
C VAL A 220 12.87 11.72 -28.29
N MET A 221 12.20 10.68 -28.77
CA MET A 221 11.35 10.73 -29.94
C MET A 221 10.09 9.89 -29.68
N PRO A 222 8.96 10.52 -29.36
CA PRO A 222 7.70 9.81 -29.14
C PRO A 222 7.24 9.07 -30.40
N ARG A 223 6.71 7.85 -30.22
CA ARG A 223 6.19 7.01 -31.31
C ARG A 223 4.88 6.37 -30.91
N ASP A 224 3.79 6.75 -31.58
CA ASP A 224 2.44 6.32 -31.22
C ASP A 224 2.21 4.81 -31.41
N ASP A 225 2.87 4.20 -32.40
CA ASP A 225 2.82 2.75 -32.63
C ASP A 225 3.45 1.97 -31.49
N VAL A 226 4.57 2.46 -30.96
CA VAL A 226 5.26 1.88 -29.79
C VAL A 226 4.44 2.10 -28.52
N ALA A 227 3.90 3.30 -28.31
CA ALA A 227 3.07 3.61 -27.15
C ALA A 227 1.78 2.76 -27.06
N ARG A 228 1.25 2.33 -28.22
CA ARG A 228 0.11 1.41 -28.30
C ARG A 228 0.49 -0.05 -28.09
N ALA A 229 1.71 -0.44 -28.47
CA ALA A 229 2.12 -1.83 -28.48
C ALA A 229 2.88 -2.25 -27.21
N ALA A 230 3.52 -1.31 -26.50
CA ALA A 230 4.27 -1.60 -25.29
C ALA A 230 3.35 -1.90 -24.11
N GLU A 231 3.79 -2.81 -23.24
CA GLU A 231 3.05 -3.12 -21.99
C GLU A 231 3.12 -1.97 -20.98
N TRP A 232 4.17 -1.17 -21.08
CA TRP A 232 4.37 0.06 -20.35
C TRP A 232 5.14 1.04 -21.23
N TYR A 233 4.69 2.29 -21.29
CA TYR A 233 5.31 3.36 -22.05
C TYR A 233 5.66 4.52 -21.13
N VAL A 234 6.92 4.96 -21.19
CA VAL A 234 7.47 6.04 -20.36
C VAL A 234 8.11 7.12 -21.22
N THR A 235 8.15 8.34 -20.71
CA THR A 235 8.83 9.46 -21.39
C THR A 235 10.05 9.94 -20.60
N ASP A 236 10.20 9.46 -19.36
CA ASP A 236 11.30 9.84 -18.50
C ASP A 236 11.87 8.62 -17.76
N HIS A 237 13.19 8.44 -17.79
CA HIS A 237 13.86 7.35 -17.07
C HIS A 237 13.62 7.42 -15.55
N ARG A 238 13.29 8.60 -15.02
CA ARG A 238 12.95 8.79 -13.62
C ARG A 238 11.69 8.00 -13.24
N GLU A 239 10.74 7.82 -14.15
CA GLU A 239 9.54 7.00 -13.90
C GLU A 239 9.92 5.54 -13.64
N LEU A 240 10.84 5.00 -14.43
CA LEU A 240 11.38 3.65 -14.26
C LEU A 240 12.15 3.51 -12.95
N ALA A 241 12.95 4.52 -12.60
CA ALA A 241 13.70 4.53 -11.34
C ALA A 241 12.77 4.63 -10.12
N GLN A 242 11.69 5.41 -10.20
CA GLN A 242 10.68 5.52 -9.14
C GLN A 242 9.89 4.22 -8.97
N ALA A 243 9.57 3.53 -10.06
CA ALA A 243 8.91 2.23 -10.00
C ALA A 243 9.75 1.14 -9.33
N LEU A 244 11.07 1.33 -9.24
CA LEU A 244 11.99 0.48 -8.49
C LEU A 244 12.01 0.79 -6.98
N ALA A 245 11.37 1.89 -6.53
CA ALA A 245 11.28 2.20 -5.12
C ALA A 245 10.49 1.13 -4.37
N ARG A 246 10.99 0.75 -3.20
CA ARG A 246 10.36 -0.18 -2.28
C ARG A 246 9.94 0.57 -1.03
N TYR A 247 8.77 0.24 -0.50
CA TYR A 247 8.23 0.86 0.69
C TYR A 247 8.98 0.37 1.94
N ARG A 248 9.54 1.31 2.71
CA ARG A 248 10.04 1.08 4.06
C ARG A 248 8.89 1.12 5.05
N VAL A 249 8.77 0.07 5.87
CA VAL A 249 7.69 -0.05 6.87
C VAL A 249 8.23 0.25 8.27
N ALA A 250 7.52 1.11 8.98
CA ALA A 250 7.81 1.48 10.36
C ALA A 250 6.58 1.27 11.24
N ILE A 251 6.77 0.60 12.37
CA ILE A 251 5.73 0.34 13.38
C ILE A 251 6.00 1.20 14.60
N ILE A 252 5.04 2.05 14.95
CA ILE A 252 5.11 2.95 16.09
C ILE A 252 4.30 2.34 17.24
N GLY A 253 5.00 1.60 18.09
CA GLY A 253 4.44 0.92 19.27
C GLY A 253 4.91 -0.52 19.37
N SER A 254 4.97 -1.04 20.60
CA SER A 254 5.56 -2.35 20.93
C SER A 254 4.71 -3.17 21.90
N GLY A 255 3.42 -2.83 22.05
CA GLY A 255 2.48 -3.60 22.88
C GLY A 255 2.09 -4.94 22.25
N ALA A 256 1.23 -5.70 22.95
CA ALA A 256 0.77 -7.03 22.49
C ALA A 256 0.18 -7.01 21.06
N TRP A 257 -0.70 -6.04 20.78
CA TRP A 257 -1.30 -5.91 19.44
C TRP A 257 -0.29 -5.44 18.40
N ALA A 258 0.63 -4.54 18.75
CA ALA A 258 1.68 -4.11 17.84
C ALA A 258 2.61 -5.27 17.45
N CYS A 259 2.91 -6.18 18.39
CA CYS A 259 3.71 -7.38 18.14
C CYS A 259 2.98 -8.40 17.25
N ALA A 260 1.67 -8.61 17.48
CA ALA A 260 0.86 -9.48 16.61
C ALA A 260 0.76 -8.90 15.18
N ALA A 261 0.51 -7.59 15.07
CA ALA A 261 0.50 -6.86 13.82
C ALA A 261 1.86 -6.91 13.11
N SER A 262 2.96 -6.68 13.82
CA SER A 262 4.31 -6.75 13.26
C SER A 262 4.63 -8.14 12.74
N ARG A 263 4.16 -9.20 13.39
CA ARG A 263 4.35 -10.57 12.91
C ARG A 263 3.72 -10.77 11.53
N MET A 264 2.46 -10.35 11.31
CA MET A 264 1.81 -10.42 10.00
C MET A 264 2.57 -9.60 8.94
N VAL A 265 2.96 -8.37 9.29
CA VAL A 265 3.71 -7.47 8.40
C VAL A 265 5.05 -8.09 8.00
N THR A 266 5.82 -8.58 8.97
CA THR A 266 7.14 -9.19 8.73
C THR A 266 7.07 -10.49 7.95
N GLN A 267 6.00 -11.29 8.13
CA GLN A 267 5.73 -12.46 7.30
C GLN A 267 5.53 -12.03 5.84
N ASN A 268 4.68 -11.03 5.59
CA ASN A 268 4.40 -10.55 4.24
C ASN A 268 5.61 -9.87 3.60
N THR A 269 6.37 -9.04 4.32
CA THR A 269 7.56 -8.37 3.72
C THR A 269 8.71 -9.33 3.43
N ALA A 270 8.74 -10.51 4.06
CA ALA A 270 9.72 -11.56 3.78
C ALA A 270 9.30 -12.50 2.62
N GLU A 271 8.05 -12.45 2.16
CA GLU A 271 7.59 -13.28 1.05
C GLU A 271 8.18 -12.79 -0.29
N TYR A 272 8.64 -13.74 -1.12
CA TYR A 272 9.30 -13.43 -2.40
C TYR A 272 8.44 -12.59 -3.34
N ASP A 273 7.12 -12.84 -3.35
CA ASP A 273 6.18 -12.10 -4.19
C ASP A 273 5.92 -10.67 -3.73
N MET A 274 6.36 -10.31 -2.52
CA MET A 274 6.19 -9.00 -1.91
C MET A 274 7.50 -8.19 -1.88
N ALA A 275 8.64 -8.84 -2.13
CA ALA A 275 9.98 -8.26 -2.08
C ALA A 275 10.24 -7.18 -3.14
N ASP A 276 9.36 -7.11 -4.14
CA ASP A 276 9.40 -6.15 -5.23
C ASP A 276 8.75 -4.80 -4.84
N GLU A 277 7.77 -4.83 -3.93
CA GLU A 277 7.02 -3.67 -3.43
C GLU A 277 7.52 -3.18 -2.06
N PHE A 278 7.94 -4.08 -1.15
CA PHE A 278 8.35 -3.73 0.21
C PHE A 278 9.83 -4.06 0.47
N LEU A 279 10.48 -3.29 1.35
CA LEU A 279 11.73 -3.77 1.94
C LEU A 279 11.45 -4.87 2.95
N GLU A 280 12.30 -5.90 2.95
CA GLU A 280 12.20 -7.01 3.89
C GLU A 280 12.31 -6.53 5.35
N GLU A 281 13.28 -5.64 5.63
CA GLU A 281 13.47 -5.05 6.95
C GLU A 281 12.28 -4.17 7.37
N VAL A 282 11.71 -4.48 8.53
CA VAL A 282 10.67 -3.70 9.19
C VAL A 282 11.25 -3.12 10.48
N THR A 283 11.08 -1.83 10.69
CA THR A 283 11.51 -1.19 11.95
C THR A 283 10.36 -1.05 12.92
N MET A 284 10.61 -1.25 14.21
CA MET A 284 9.60 -1.06 15.25
C MET A 284 10.16 -0.20 16.37
N TRP A 285 9.43 0.88 16.67
CA TRP A 285 9.72 1.72 17.82
C TRP A 285 9.33 1.01 19.11
N VAL A 286 10.34 0.75 19.94
CA VAL A 286 10.19 0.22 21.29
C VAL A 286 10.62 1.32 22.25
N ARG A 287 9.66 1.86 23.01
CA ARG A 287 9.99 2.83 24.06
C ARG A 287 11.08 2.24 24.97
N GLU A 288 12.08 3.05 25.29
CA GLU A 288 13.18 2.62 26.14
C GLU A 288 12.67 2.14 27.50
N GLU A 289 12.95 0.87 27.77
CA GLU A 289 12.46 0.16 28.94
C GLU A 289 13.40 -1.01 29.26
N GLU A 290 13.67 -1.19 30.55
CA GLU A 290 14.32 -2.38 31.08
C GLU A 290 13.29 -3.39 31.58
N PHE A 291 13.46 -4.65 31.21
CA PHE A 291 12.65 -5.76 31.71
C PHE A 291 13.55 -6.93 32.07
N LYS A 292 13.38 -7.47 33.29
CA LYS A 292 14.23 -8.52 33.86
C LYS A 292 15.74 -8.21 33.76
N GLY A 293 16.12 -6.94 33.97
CA GLY A 293 17.51 -6.49 34.00
C GLY A 293 18.19 -6.33 32.65
N ARG A 294 17.45 -6.34 31.54
CA ARG A 294 17.97 -6.10 30.19
C ARG A 294 17.10 -5.08 29.45
N SER A 295 17.69 -4.37 28.49
CA SER A 295 16.93 -3.55 27.54
C SER A 295 15.96 -4.42 26.75
N LEU A 296 14.68 -4.03 26.72
CA LEU A 296 13.65 -4.76 26.00
C LEU A 296 13.95 -4.79 24.49
N ALA A 297 14.38 -3.66 23.91
CA ALA A 297 14.71 -3.57 22.49
C ALA A 297 15.89 -4.49 22.11
N GLN A 298 16.95 -4.53 22.93
CA GLN A 298 18.08 -5.43 22.70
C GLN A 298 17.65 -6.91 22.79
N THR A 299 16.87 -7.25 23.81
CA THR A 299 16.34 -8.62 23.97
C THR A 299 15.51 -9.02 22.75
N MET A 300 14.64 -8.13 22.26
CA MET A 300 13.83 -8.38 21.08
C MET A 300 14.67 -8.62 19.82
N ASN A 301 15.77 -7.88 19.63
CA ASN A 301 16.65 -8.07 18.48
C ASN A 301 17.46 -9.38 18.55
N GLU A 302 17.79 -9.85 19.76
CA GLU A 302 18.54 -11.10 19.96
C GLU A 302 17.66 -12.34 19.90
N THR A 303 16.48 -12.29 20.52
CA THR A 303 15.61 -13.46 20.71
C THR A 303 14.44 -13.49 19.74
N HIS A 304 14.20 -12.40 19.00
CA HIS A 304 12.99 -12.18 18.19
C HIS A 304 11.71 -12.42 19.00
N GLU A 305 11.67 -11.97 20.25
CA GLU A 305 10.51 -12.11 21.13
C GLU A 305 10.37 -10.87 22.01
N ASN A 306 9.14 -10.36 22.14
CA ASN A 306 8.83 -9.36 23.15
C ASN A 306 8.41 -10.06 24.46
N THR A 307 9.41 -10.35 25.29
CA THR A 307 9.24 -11.16 26.51
C THR A 307 8.34 -10.55 27.57
N LYS A 308 7.99 -9.25 27.45
CA LYS A 308 7.10 -8.54 28.36
C LYS A 308 5.66 -8.51 27.88
N TYR A 309 5.45 -8.05 26.64
CA TYR A 309 4.11 -7.75 26.12
C TYR A 309 3.54 -8.82 25.20
N PHE A 310 4.38 -9.71 24.68
CA PHE A 310 3.99 -10.78 23.76
C PHE A 310 4.78 -12.07 24.02
N PRO A 311 4.78 -12.57 25.27
CA PRO A 311 5.62 -13.70 25.66
C PRO A 311 5.18 -14.99 24.97
N GLY A 312 6.16 -15.81 24.58
CA GLY A 312 5.95 -17.13 23.98
C GLY A 312 5.67 -17.13 22.48
N TYR A 313 5.69 -15.97 21.81
CA TYR A 313 5.47 -15.85 20.37
C TYR A 313 6.66 -15.19 19.67
N THR A 314 7.18 -15.87 18.66
CA THR A 314 8.31 -15.37 17.85
C THR A 314 7.85 -14.28 16.88
N LEU A 315 8.64 -13.21 16.78
CA LEU A 315 8.53 -12.13 15.82
C LEU A 315 9.34 -12.46 14.55
N GLY A 316 9.09 -11.76 13.44
CA GLY A 316 9.89 -11.93 12.23
C GLY A 316 11.37 -11.62 12.46
N ARG A 317 12.27 -12.39 11.83
CA ARG A 317 13.73 -12.17 11.94
C ARG A 317 14.19 -10.86 11.30
N ASN A 318 13.41 -10.39 10.35
CA ASN A 318 13.53 -9.11 9.65
C ASN A 318 12.92 -7.92 10.41
N LEU A 319 12.49 -8.10 11.66
CA LEU A 319 12.04 -7.01 12.53
C LEU A 319 13.21 -6.44 13.34
N GLN A 320 13.43 -5.13 13.21
CA GLN A 320 14.45 -4.41 13.98
C GLN A 320 13.78 -3.52 15.04
N ALA A 321 13.97 -3.86 16.32
CA ALA A 321 13.55 -3.04 17.45
C ALA A 321 14.53 -1.86 17.65
N VAL A 322 13.98 -0.64 17.71
CA VAL A 322 14.74 0.61 17.80
C VAL A 322 14.12 1.51 18.87
N THR A 323 14.94 2.14 19.71
CA THR A 323 14.47 3.01 20.80
C THR A 323 14.23 4.46 20.38
N SER A 324 14.96 4.93 19.37
CA SER A 324 14.79 6.27 18.79
C SER A 324 13.56 6.32 17.87
N LEU A 325 12.54 7.06 18.28
CA LEU A 325 11.33 7.28 17.48
C LEU A 325 11.66 7.98 16.15
N GLU A 326 12.57 8.94 16.15
CA GLU A 326 12.97 9.69 14.95
C GLU A 326 13.68 8.79 13.93
N GLN A 327 14.57 7.91 14.38
CA GLN A 327 15.27 6.97 13.50
C GLN A 327 14.30 5.98 12.84
N VAL A 328 13.24 5.58 13.53
CA VAL A 328 12.22 4.66 13.00
C VAL A 328 11.42 5.31 11.86
N VAL A 329 11.15 6.62 11.94
CA VAL A 329 10.23 7.29 11.01
C VAL A 329 10.91 8.03 9.86
N SER A 330 12.20 8.37 9.96
CA SER A 330 12.86 9.34 9.06
C SER A 330 12.80 8.92 7.59
N ASP A 331 13.01 7.64 7.31
CA ASP A 331 13.02 7.07 5.96
C ASP A 331 11.80 6.19 5.67
N ALA A 332 10.83 6.13 6.58
CA ALA A 332 9.67 5.27 6.43
C ALA A 332 8.68 5.82 5.39
N ASP A 333 8.22 4.96 4.48
CA ASP A 333 7.17 5.28 3.53
C ASP A 333 5.78 4.92 4.09
N LEU A 334 5.71 3.87 4.90
CA LEU A 334 4.48 3.35 5.48
C LEU A 334 4.60 3.29 7.01
N LEU A 335 3.76 4.05 7.70
CA LEU A 335 3.77 4.19 9.16
C LEU A 335 2.56 3.48 9.78
N ILE A 336 2.80 2.56 10.70
CA ILE A 336 1.77 1.80 11.41
C ILE A 336 1.73 2.29 12.86
N PHE A 337 0.69 3.05 13.23
CA PHE A 337 0.51 3.50 14.61
C PHE A 337 -0.26 2.46 15.42
N CYS A 338 0.37 1.90 16.45
CA CYS A 338 -0.23 0.88 17.31
C CYS A 338 0.24 1.02 18.78
N LEU A 339 -0.24 2.07 19.44
CA LEU A 339 0.06 2.37 20.84
C LEU A 339 -1.24 2.72 21.61
N PRO A 340 -1.24 2.74 22.95
CA PRO A 340 -2.37 3.27 23.71
C PRO A 340 -2.67 4.72 23.31
N HIS A 341 -3.96 5.06 23.11
CA HIS A 341 -4.38 6.31 22.47
C HIS A 341 -3.92 7.56 23.24
N GLN A 342 -3.80 7.49 24.56
CA GLN A 342 -3.39 8.61 25.42
C GLN A 342 -1.97 9.12 25.10
N TYR A 343 -1.10 8.29 24.52
CA TYR A 343 0.26 8.70 24.15
C TYR A 343 0.34 9.29 22.73
N MET A 344 -0.73 9.17 21.94
CA MET A 344 -0.71 9.52 20.52
C MET A 344 -0.38 10.99 20.27
N LEU A 345 -0.89 11.90 21.09
CA LEU A 345 -0.61 13.34 20.94
C LEU A 345 0.88 13.63 21.08
N GLY A 346 1.50 13.11 22.15
CA GLY A 346 2.92 13.34 22.40
C GLY A 346 3.80 12.73 21.32
N VAL A 347 3.40 11.59 20.74
CA VAL A 347 4.06 10.99 19.59
C VAL A 347 3.92 11.87 18.35
N CYS A 348 2.71 12.32 18.01
CA CYS A 348 2.48 13.24 16.89
C CYS A 348 3.32 14.52 17.01
N GLN A 349 3.39 15.11 18.20
CA GLN A 349 4.20 16.31 18.46
C GLN A 349 5.69 16.07 18.22
N GLN A 350 6.22 14.93 18.65
CA GLN A 350 7.63 14.57 18.43
C GLN A 350 7.97 14.33 16.96
N LEU A 351 6.98 13.87 16.17
CA LEU A 351 7.13 13.50 14.77
C LEU A 351 6.92 14.68 13.79
N MET A 352 6.42 15.83 14.26
CA MET A 352 6.17 16.98 13.38
C MET A 352 7.44 17.40 12.64
N GLY A 353 7.37 17.46 11.30
CA GLY A 353 8.50 17.83 10.44
C GLY A 353 9.58 16.76 10.30
N LYS A 354 9.41 15.57 10.88
CA LYS A 354 10.37 14.46 10.83
C LYS A 354 9.92 13.28 9.98
N VAL A 355 8.67 13.30 9.51
CA VAL A 355 8.11 12.26 8.64
C VAL A 355 8.42 12.58 7.19
N LYS A 356 8.80 11.55 6.43
CA LYS A 356 9.05 11.64 4.99
C LYS A 356 7.84 12.23 4.24
N PRO A 357 8.03 13.26 3.39
CA PRO A 357 6.96 13.76 2.54
C PRO A 357 6.40 12.66 1.63
N GLY A 358 5.06 12.55 1.57
CA GLY A 358 4.38 11.53 0.78
C GLY A 358 4.26 10.16 1.45
N ALA A 359 4.72 10.00 2.70
CA ALA A 359 4.44 8.79 3.47
C ALA A 359 2.93 8.61 3.72
N ALA A 360 2.51 7.36 3.87
CA ALA A 360 1.15 6.99 4.23
C ALA A 360 1.12 6.36 5.62
N ALA A 361 0.06 6.60 6.37
CA ALA A 361 -0.12 6.04 7.71
C ALA A 361 -1.32 5.10 7.78
N ILE A 362 -1.30 4.21 8.77
CA ILE A 362 -2.46 3.47 9.23
C ILE A 362 -2.50 3.44 10.76
N SER A 363 -3.66 3.72 11.34
CA SER A 363 -3.89 3.62 12.78
C SER A 363 -4.60 2.32 13.13
N LEU A 364 -4.02 1.57 14.06
CA LEU A 364 -4.61 0.39 14.70
C LEU A 364 -5.18 0.72 16.09
N ILE A 365 -5.20 2.01 16.44
CA ILE A 365 -5.47 2.51 17.79
C ILE A 365 -6.96 2.70 17.97
N LYS A 366 -7.52 2.11 19.04
CA LYS A 366 -8.92 2.26 19.44
C LYS A 366 -9.01 3.25 20.59
N GLY A 367 -9.78 4.32 20.41
CA GLY A 367 -9.85 5.44 21.33
C GLY A 367 -9.93 6.77 20.58
N MET A 368 -10.27 7.83 21.30
CA MET A 368 -10.27 9.19 20.77
C MET A 368 -9.73 10.15 21.83
N ARG A 369 -9.54 11.41 21.46
CA ARG A 369 -9.26 12.49 22.39
C ARG A 369 -10.45 13.44 22.39
N VAL A 370 -10.90 13.88 23.55
CA VAL A 370 -11.95 14.91 23.63
C VAL A 370 -11.33 16.25 24.00
N GLN A 371 -11.67 17.27 23.22
CA GLN A 371 -11.29 18.67 23.47
C GLN A 371 -12.56 19.52 23.61
N PRO A 372 -12.48 20.78 24.11
CA PRO A 372 -13.60 21.70 24.09
C PRO A 372 -14.23 21.89 22.70
N GLU A 373 -13.42 21.74 21.64
CA GLU A 373 -13.86 21.85 20.25
C GLU A 373 -14.58 20.58 19.72
N GLY A 374 -14.51 19.47 20.47
CA GLY A 374 -15.15 18.19 20.13
C GLY A 374 -14.23 16.97 20.19
N PRO A 375 -14.76 15.78 19.85
CA PRO A 375 -13.96 14.57 19.72
C PRO A 375 -12.97 14.71 18.56
N GLN A 376 -11.77 14.16 18.75
CA GLN A 376 -10.75 14.04 17.74
C GLN A 376 -10.29 12.58 17.67
N LEU A 377 -10.49 11.97 16.52
CA LEU A 377 -10.01 10.62 16.23
C LEU A 377 -8.50 10.58 16.03
N VAL A 378 -7.90 9.40 16.19
CA VAL A 378 -6.45 9.22 16.01
C VAL A 378 -6.05 9.46 14.56
N SER A 379 -6.81 8.96 13.59
CA SER A 379 -6.52 9.21 12.16
C SER A 379 -6.62 10.70 11.81
N GLN A 380 -7.53 11.45 12.44
CA GLN A 380 -7.62 12.90 12.30
C GLN A 380 -6.44 13.61 12.95
N MET A 381 -5.95 13.10 14.09
CA MET A 381 -4.76 13.60 14.76
C MET A 381 -3.52 13.43 13.86
N VAL A 382 -3.33 12.25 13.29
CA VAL A 382 -2.22 11.99 12.34
C VAL A 382 -2.28 12.95 11.16
N ARG A 383 -3.43 13.08 10.48
CA ARG A 383 -3.60 14.01 9.37
C ARG A 383 -3.29 15.45 9.76
N ARG A 384 -3.79 15.91 10.91
CA ARG A 384 -3.64 17.29 11.38
C ARG A 384 -2.20 17.64 11.75
N TYR A 385 -1.50 16.77 12.48
CA TYR A 385 -0.18 17.09 13.02
C TYR A 385 0.97 16.67 12.11
N LEU A 386 0.81 15.60 11.31
CA LEU A 386 1.87 15.05 10.46
C LEU A 386 1.67 15.35 8.97
N ASN A 387 0.51 15.87 8.57
CA ASN A 387 0.19 16.22 7.18
C ASN A 387 0.37 15.05 6.19
N ILE A 388 -0.04 13.86 6.61
CA ILE A 388 -0.06 12.62 5.81
C ILE A 388 -1.43 11.99 5.87
N ASP A 389 -1.82 11.26 4.82
CA ASP A 389 -3.05 10.48 4.85
C ASP A 389 -2.95 9.31 5.85
N CYS A 390 -4.07 8.93 6.45
CA CYS A 390 -4.12 7.92 7.50
C CYS A 390 -5.33 6.99 7.35
N CYS A 391 -5.08 5.77 6.90
CA CYS A 391 -6.04 4.66 6.98
C CYS A 391 -6.27 4.24 8.44
N VAL A 392 -7.27 3.41 8.68
CA VAL A 392 -7.51 2.78 9.99
C VAL A 392 -7.69 1.29 9.81
N LEU A 393 -7.19 0.47 10.74
CA LEU A 393 -7.46 -0.97 10.78
C LEU A 393 -8.25 -1.31 12.04
N MET A 394 -9.48 -1.76 11.87
CA MET A 394 -10.44 -2.00 12.93
C MET A 394 -11.11 -3.38 12.75
N GLY A 395 -11.33 -4.11 13.84
CA GLY A 395 -11.87 -5.47 13.77
C GLY A 395 -11.82 -6.21 15.10
N ALA A 396 -12.44 -7.39 15.14
CA ALA A 396 -12.50 -8.32 16.26
C ALA A 396 -11.15 -9.03 16.51
N ASN A 397 -10.15 -8.25 16.90
CA ASN A 397 -8.74 -8.63 16.76
C ASN A 397 -8.05 -8.80 18.12
N ILE A 398 -8.34 -9.90 18.82
CA ILE A 398 -7.65 -10.23 20.06
C ILE A 398 -6.22 -10.64 19.73
N ALA A 399 -5.24 -9.91 20.28
CA ALA A 399 -3.83 -10.06 19.91
C ALA A 399 -3.29 -11.49 20.09
N THR A 400 -3.70 -12.19 21.16
CA THR A 400 -3.25 -13.56 21.44
C THR A 400 -3.81 -14.59 20.48
N ASP A 401 -4.99 -14.37 19.92
CA ASP A 401 -5.62 -15.35 19.02
C ASP A 401 -5.04 -15.18 17.61
N ILE A 402 -4.76 -13.93 17.23
CA ILE A 402 -4.00 -13.62 16.02
C ILE A 402 -2.56 -14.13 16.12
N ALA A 403 -1.96 -14.10 17.31
CA ALA A 403 -0.63 -14.68 17.55
C ALA A 403 -0.58 -16.21 17.31
N LYS A 404 -1.69 -16.90 17.55
CA LYS A 404 -1.87 -18.34 17.30
C LYS A 404 -2.32 -18.63 15.87
N GLU A 405 -2.44 -17.62 15.03
CA GLU A 405 -2.91 -17.74 13.64
C GLU A 405 -4.34 -18.32 13.57
N GLU A 406 -5.17 -18.03 14.58
CA GLU A 406 -6.61 -18.32 14.54
C GLU A 406 -7.31 -17.39 13.53
N LEU A 407 -8.31 -17.93 12.83
CA LEU A 407 -9.03 -17.19 11.79
C LEU A 407 -9.70 -15.94 12.38
N SER A 408 -9.36 -14.78 11.81
CA SER A 408 -9.91 -13.48 12.17
C SER A 408 -10.07 -12.61 10.92
N GLU A 409 -10.80 -11.51 11.07
CA GLU A 409 -11.07 -10.55 10.02
C GLU A 409 -10.94 -9.12 10.54
N ALA A 410 -10.54 -8.22 9.66
CA ALA A 410 -10.49 -6.80 9.96
C ALA A 410 -10.89 -5.96 8.75
N VAL A 411 -11.26 -4.73 9.03
CA VAL A 411 -11.60 -3.72 8.05
C VAL A 411 -10.47 -2.69 8.00
N ILE A 412 -10.02 -2.36 6.79
CA ILE A 412 -9.22 -1.18 6.54
C ILE A 412 -10.15 -0.07 6.04
N GLY A 413 -10.38 0.92 6.90
CA GLY A 413 -11.08 2.14 6.55
C GLY A 413 -10.15 3.12 5.83
N TYR A 414 -10.57 3.69 4.70
CA TYR A 414 -9.68 4.52 3.87
C TYR A 414 -10.35 5.74 3.22
N GLN A 415 -9.55 6.77 2.95
CA GLN A 415 -9.88 7.86 2.03
C GLN A 415 -9.18 7.67 0.68
N ASN A 416 -7.94 7.19 0.69
CA ASN A 416 -7.17 6.83 -0.49
C ASN A 416 -7.14 5.31 -0.69
N LEU A 417 -7.73 4.82 -1.80
CA LEU A 417 -7.78 3.39 -2.12
C LEU A 417 -6.38 2.79 -2.34
N GLU A 418 -5.47 3.54 -2.97
CA GLU A 418 -4.11 3.09 -3.27
C GLU A 418 -3.31 2.81 -1.98
N HIS A 419 -3.46 3.66 -0.96
CA HIS A 419 -2.90 3.40 0.36
C HIS A 419 -3.55 2.18 1.02
N ALA A 420 -4.87 2.03 0.90
CA ALA A 420 -5.61 0.93 1.49
C ALA A 420 -5.20 -0.42 0.91
N GLU A 421 -5.01 -0.51 -0.41
CA GLU A 421 -4.53 -1.72 -1.10
C GLU A 421 -3.12 -2.12 -0.63
N ARG A 422 -2.22 -1.14 -0.44
CA ARG A 422 -0.89 -1.40 0.14
C ARG A 422 -0.96 -1.93 1.56
N PHE A 423 -1.77 -1.31 2.42
CA PHE A 423 -1.93 -1.80 3.78
C PHE A 423 -2.64 -3.17 3.82
N LYS A 424 -3.59 -3.43 2.93
CA LYS A 424 -4.20 -4.76 2.78
C LYS A 424 -3.14 -5.81 2.45
N LYS A 425 -2.29 -5.55 1.46
CA LYS A 425 -1.15 -6.42 1.14
C LYS A 425 -0.21 -6.65 2.33
N LEU A 426 0.04 -5.62 3.15
CA LEU A 426 0.89 -5.74 4.34
C LEU A 426 0.27 -6.58 5.47
N PHE A 427 -1.05 -6.51 5.68
CA PHE A 427 -1.70 -7.18 6.82
C PHE A 427 -2.39 -8.49 6.48
N GLU A 428 -2.89 -8.67 5.26
CA GLU A 428 -3.69 -9.83 4.90
C GLU A 428 -2.87 -11.11 4.94
N ARG A 429 -3.43 -12.13 5.61
CA ARG A 429 -2.90 -13.48 5.72
C ARG A 429 -4.03 -14.49 5.52
N PRO A 430 -3.74 -15.78 5.25
CA PRO A 430 -4.79 -16.81 5.19
C PRO A 430 -5.68 -16.88 6.44
N TYR A 431 -5.12 -16.56 7.61
CA TYR A 431 -5.81 -16.51 8.90
C TYR A 431 -6.28 -15.09 9.30
N PHE A 432 -5.97 -14.06 8.53
CA PHE A 432 -6.33 -12.67 8.85
C PHE A 432 -6.83 -11.96 7.58
N ARG A 433 -8.14 -11.97 7.38
CA ARG A 433 -8.77 -11.46 6.15
C ARG A 433 -9.06 -9.97 6.25
N ILE A 434 -8.82 -9.23 5.18
CA ILE A 434 -9.01 -7.77 5.16
C ILE A 434 -10.11 -7.37 4.19
N THR A 435 -11.10 -6.63 4.69
CA THR A 435 -12.10 -5.93 3.89
C THR A 435 -11.73 -4.44 3.77
N LEU A 436 -11.75 -3.90 2.56
CA LEU A 436 -11.53 -2.47 2.33
C LEU A 436 -12.86 -1.71 2.41
N LEU A 437 -12.92 -0.65 3.22
CA LEU A 437 -14.13 0.14 3.44
C LEU A 437 -13.87 1.65 3.24
N PRO A 438 -14.61 2.35 2.34
CA PRO A 438 -14.46 3.79 2.12
C PRO A 438 -15.15 4.64 3.22
N ASP A 439 -15.02 4.25 4.49
CA ASP A 439 -15.56 4.97 5.66
C ASP A 439 -14.62 4.81 6.87
N PRO A 440 -13.47 5.51 6.89
CA PRO A 440 -12.49 5.40 7.98
C PRO A 440 -13.02 5.95 9.29
N ILE A 441 -13.85 7.00 9.25
CA ILE A 441 -14.41 7.63 10.44
C ILE A 441 -15.39 6.66 11.10
N GLY A 442 -16.31 6.05 10.33
CA GLY A 442 -17.24 5.06 10.85
C GLY A 442 -16.53 3.86 11.47
N ALA A 443 -15.51 3.32 10.78
CA ALA A 443 -14.73 2.19 11.29
C ALA A 443 -14.01 2.51 12.61
N GLU A 444 -13.36 3.67 12.69
CA GLU A 444 -12.61 4.11 13.88
C GLU A 444 -13.53 4.42 15.07
N MET A 445 -14.70 5.02 14.80
CA MET A 445 -15.73 5.24 15.83
C MET A 445 -16.28 3.92 16.38
N CYS A 446 -16.50 2.91 15.54
CA CYS A 446 -16.93 1.59 16.01
C CYS A 446 -15.93 0.98 17.00
N GLY A 447 -14.63 0.98 16.63
CA GLY A 447 -13.56 0.46 17.48
C GLY A 447 -13.44 1.19 18.82
N THR A 448 -13.73 2.49 18.83
CA THR A 448 -13.69 3.36 20.02
C THR A 448 -14.88 3.11 20.94
N LEU A 449 -16.11 3.21 20.42
CA LEU A 449 -17.33 3.22 21.24
C LEU A 449 -17.73 1.84 21.79
N LYS A 450 -17.35 0.74 21.12
CA LYS A 450 -17.72 -0.62 21.56
C LYS A 450 -17.31 -0.94 23.00
N ASN A 451 -16.21 -0.32 23.48
CA ASN A 451 -15.67 -0.60 24.81
C ASN A 451 -16.62 -0.12 25.91
N ILE A 452 -17.40 0.94 25.66
CA ILE A 452 -18.46 1.40 26.57
C ILE A 452 -19.54 0.32 26.67
N VAL A 453 -20.03 -0.17 25.53
CA VAL A 453 -21.07 -1.21 25.48
C VAL A 453 -20.60 -2.50 26.18
N ALA A 454 -19.32 -2.84 26.06
CA ALA A 454 -18.73 -3.99 26.74
C ALA A 454 -18.74 -3.87 28.27
N LEU A 455 -18.64 -2.66 28.83
CA LEU A 455 -18.85 -2.43 30.27
C LEU A 455 -20.29 -2.80 30.65
N GLY A 456 -21.28 -2.30 29.90
CA GLY A 456 -22.69 -2.63 30.11
C GLY A 456 -22.97 -4.13 30.01
N ALA A 457 -22.37 -4.81 29.03
CA ALA A 457 -22.45 -6.27 28.90
C ALA A 457 -21.82 -7.00 30.10
N GLY A 458 -20.71 -6.49 30.63
CA GLY A 458 -20.08 -7.01 31.86
C GLY A 458 -20.94 -6.80 33.10
N MET A 459 -21.62 -5.65 33.22
CA MET A 459 -22.57 -5.40 34.33
C MET A 459 -23.73 -6.40 34.31
N VAL A 460 -24.28 -6.70 33.13
CA VAL A 460 -25.31 -7.75 32.96
C VAL A 460 -24.79 -9.12 33.42
N ASP A 461 -23.56 -9.49 33.02
CA ASP A 461 -22.94 -10.75 33.47
C ASP A 461 -22.72 -10.76 35.00
N GLY A 462 -22.31 -9.63 35.59
CA GLY A 462 -22.11 -9.48 37.03
C GLY A 462 -23.40 -9.55 37.85
N LEU A 463 -24.51 -9.09 37.29
CA LEU A 463 -25.87 -9.23 37.86
C LEU A 463 -26.44 -10.65 37.72
N GLY A 464 -25.72 -11.58 37.08
CA GLY A 464 -26.18 -12.95 36.86
C GLY A 464 -27.36 -13.05 35.88
N MET A 465 -27.51 -12.07 34.99
CA MET A 465 -28.61 -12.02 34.03
C MET A 465 -28.32 -12.87 32.78
N GLY A 466 -29.39 -13.35 32.14
CA GLY A 466 -29.31 -14.27 31.01
C GLY A 466 -28.92 -13.63 29.66
N PRO A 467 -28.73 -14.48 28.63
CA PRO A 467 -28.27 -14.04 27.30
C PRO A 467 -29.21 -13.07 26.59
N ASN A 468 -30.53 -13.16 26.83
CA ASN A 468 -31.51 -12.24 26.22
C ASN A 468 -31.29 -10.80 26.67
N THR A 469 -31.08 -10.57 27.97
CA THR A 469 -30.78 -9.23 28.50
C THR A 469 -29.48 -8.69 27.93
N LYS A 470 -28.45 -9.54 27.86
CA LYS A 470 -27.16 -9.17 27.27
C LYS A 470 -27.30 -8.77 25.80
N ALA A 471 -28.07 -9.53 25.03
CA ALA A 471 -28.38 -9.21 23.65
C ALA A 471 -29.14 -7.87 23.50
N THR A 472 -30.07 -7.55 24.42
CA THR A 472 -30.75 -6.24 24.45
C THR A 472 -29.75 -5.10 24.63
N ILE A 473 -28.79 -5.22 25.55
CA ILE A 473 -27.74 -4.21 25.76
C ILE A 473 -26.83 -4.08 24.55
N ILE A 474 -26.39 -5.20 23.96
CA ILE A 474 -25.54 -5.19 22.77
C ILE A 474 -26.25 -4.51 21.60
N ARG A 475 -27.51 -4.88 21.32
CA ARG A 475 -28.33 -4.30 20.25
C ARG A 475 -28.54 -2.79 20.46
N GLN A 476 -28.85 -2.37 21.68
CA GLN A 476 -29.02 -0.96 22.00
C GLN A 476 -27.70 -0.19 21.86
N GLY A 477 -26.60 -0.77 22.34
CA GLY A 477 -25.26 -0.21 22.20
C GLY A 477 -24.86 -0.03 20.75
N LEU A 478 -25.12 -1.01 19.87
CA LEU A 478 -24.87 -0.87 18.44
C LEU A 478 -25.66 0.30 17.82
N SER A 479 -26.92 0.48 18.23
CA SER A 479 -27.74 1.63 17.77
C SER A 479 -27.14 2.95 18.23
N GLU A 480 -26.76 3.07 19.50
CA GLU A 480 -26.17 4.31 20.04
C GLU A 480 -24.79 4.59 19.44
N MET A 481 -23.99 3.56 19.17
CA MET A 481 -22.73 3.69 18.43
C MET A 481 -22.96 4.31 17.05
N ARG A 482 -23.93 3.79 16.29
CA ARG A 482 -24.30 4.32 14.98
C ARG A 482 -24.81 5.76 15.06
N ASP A 483 -25.77 5.99 15.94
CA ASP A 483 -26.48 7.27 16.01
C ASP A 483 -25.56 8.38 16.55
N LEU A 484 -24.63 8.08 17.46
CA LEU A 484 -23.63 9.02 17.96
C LEU A 484 -22.61 9.34 16.87
N SER A 485 -22.12 8.31 16.16
CA SER A 485 -21.13 8.50 15.08
C SER A 485 -21.67 9.40 13.98
N LYS A 486 -22.93 9.20 13.55
CA LYS A 486 -23.59 10.05 12.55
C LYS A 486 -23.89 11.47 13.06
N ALA A 487 -24.19 11.60 14.36
CA ALA A 487 -24.43 12.90 14.97
C ALA A 487 -23.15 13.76 15.04
N LEU A 488 -21.99 13.11 15.25
CA LEU A 488 -20.68 13.77 15.30
C LEU A 488 -20.09 13.97 13.90
N TYR A 489 -20.31 13.02 13.00
CA TYR A 489 -19.72 12.96 11.67
C TYR A 489 -20.77 12.59 10.61
N PRO A 490 -21.32 13.58 9.89
CA PRO A 490 -22.40 13.36 8.92
C PRO A 490 -22.06 12.41 7.76
N GLY A 491 -20.78 12.15 7.50
CA GLY A 491 -20.31 11.25 6.43
C GLY A 491 -20.23 9.77 6.79
N VAL A 492 -20.60 9.38 8.02
CA VAL A 492 -20.55 7.99 8.47
C VAL A 492 -21.70 7.18 7.86
N HIS A 493 -21.40 5.99 7.32
CA HIS A 493 -22.37 5.13 6.65
C HIS A 493 -22.99 4.09 7.60
N ASP A 494 -24.27 3.78 7.40
CA ASP A 494 -24.98 2.78 8.22
C ASP A 494 -24.42 1.36 8.00
N GLN A 495 -23.98 1.04 6.77
CA GLN A 495 -23.43 -0.28 6.44
C GLN A 495 -22.14 -0.60 7.22
N THR A 496 -21.34 0.41 7.56
CA THR A 496 -20.10 0.26 8.34
C THR A 496 -20.30 -0.48 9.65
N PHE A 497 -21.46 -0.32 10.29
CA PHE A 497 -21.79 -0.96 11.57
C PHE A 497 -22.11 -2.46 11.44
N LEU A 498 -22.33 -2.96 10.23
CA LEU A 498 -22.55 -4.38 9.92
C LEU A 498 -21.24 -5.12 9.58
N GLU A 499 -20.16 -4.38 9.33
CA GLU A 499 -18.84 -4.94 9.02
C GLU A 499 -18.13 -5.49 10.27
N GLY A 500 -17.00 -6.18 10.05
CA GLY A 500 -16.17 -6.74 11.14
C GLY A 500 -15.69 -5.70 12.15
N CYS A 501 -15.54 -4.42 11.76
CA CYS A 501 -15.21 -3.32 12.67
C CYS A 501 -16.37 -2.86 13.56
N GLY A 502 -17.61 -3.09 13.13
CA GLY A 502 -18.84 -2.73 13.83
C GLY A 502 -19.34 -3.87 14.71
N VAL A 503 -20.31 -4.63 14.20
CA VAL A 503 -20.97 -5.72 14.94
C VAL A 503 -20.00 -6.84 15.32
N GLY A 504 -19.04 -7.19 14.45
CA GLY A 504 -18.05 -8.24 14.72
C GLY A 504 -17.22 -7.94 15.96
N ASP A 505 -16.56 -6.78 15.96
CA ASP A 505 -15.73 -6.32 17.08
C ASP A 505 -16.54 -6.09 18.36
N LEU A 506 -17.77 -5.56 18.23
CA LEU A 506 -18.68 -5.39 19.38
C LEU A 506 -19.02 -6.72 20.04
N VAL A 507 -19.44 -7.73 19.25
CA VAL A 507 -19.83 -9.05 19.77
C VAL A 507 -18.65 -9.73 20.45
N ALA A 508 -17.48 -9.77 19.80
CA ALA A 508 -16.29 -10.38 20.36
C ALA A 508 -15.88 -9.71 21.70
N THR A 509 -15.97 -8.38 21.76
CA THR A 509 -15.62 -7.63 22.98
C THR A 509 -16.62 -7.87 24.12
N CYS A 510 -17.91 -7.91 23.83
CA CYS A 510 -18.96 -8.18 24.82
C CYS A 510 -18.98 -9.66 25.27
N ALA A 511 -18.43 -10.58 24.47
CA ALA A 511 -18.31 -11.99 24.81
C ALA A 511 -17.05 -12.29 25.64
N GLY A 512 -15.87 -11.80 25.21
CA GLY A 512 -14.57 -12.21 25.77
C GLY A 512 -13.61 -11.07 26.14
N GLY A 513 -14.01 -9.81 25.96
CA GLY A 513 -13.11 -8.66 26.14
C GLY A 513 -12.78 -8.33 27.60
N ARG A 514 -11.66 -7.63 27.78
CA ARG A 514 -11.18 -7.12 29.08
C ARG A 514 -12.18 -6.19 29.76
N ASN A 515 -12.82 -5.27 29.00
CA ASN A 515 -13.84 -4.36 29.53
C ASN A 515 -15.03 -5.11 30.14
N ARG A 516 -15.51 -6.16 29.46
CA ARG A 516 -16.58 -7.03 29.98
C ARG A 516 -16.13 -7.79 31.23
N LEU A 517 -14.91 -8.35 31.22
CA LEU A 517 -14.37 -9.11 32.35
C LEU A 517 -14.27 -8.25 33.62
N VAL A 518 -13.66 -7.08 33.52
CA VAL A 518 -13.47 -6.17 34.66
C VAL A 518 -14.81 -5.63 35.15
N ALA A 519 -15.71 -5.19 34.25
CA ALA A 519 -17.04 -4.73 34.66
C ALA A 519 -17.87 -5.81 35.35
N CYS A 520 -17.75 -7.08 34.93
CA CYS A 520 -18.39 -8.20 35.59
C CYS A 520 -17.87 -8.41 37.03
N ALA A 521 -16.55 -8.39 37.21
CA ALA A 521 -15.93 -8.49 38.53
C ALA A 521 -16.34 -7.31 39.43
N TRP A 522 -16.31 -6.09 38.88
CA TRP A 522 -16.72 -4.86 39.56
C TRP A 522 -18.17 -4.94 40.04
N THR A 523 -19.10 -5.34 39.17
CA THR A 523 -20.51 -5.47 39.55
C THR A 523 -20.75 -6.53 40.62
N LYS A 524 -20.05 -7.67 40.59
CA LYS A 524 -20.13 -8.68 41.65
C LYS A 524 -19.63 -8.14 42.99
N ALA A 525 -18.49 -7.45 42.98
CA ALA A 525 -17.91 -6.83 44.16
C ALA A 525 -18.87 -5.80 44.80
N GLN A 526 -19.56 -5.01 43.98
CA GLN A 526 -20.61 -4.08 44.43
C GLN A 526 -21.79 -4.83 45.10
N LEU A 527 -22.27 -5.94 44.52
CA LEU A 527 -23.39 -6.72 45.06
C LEU A 527 -23.04 -7.48 46.35
N GLU A 528 -21.80 -7.94 46.47
CA GLU A 528 -21.29 -8.65 47.65
C GLU A 528 -20.98 -7.70 48.83
N GLY A 529 -21.19 -6.40 48.68
CA GLY A 529 -20.90 -5.40 49.70
C GLY A 529 -19.39 -5.15 49.91
N LYS A 530 -18.56 -5.50 48.91
CA LYS A 530 -17.11 -5.29 48.90
C LYS A 530 -16.72 -4.42 47.70
N PRO A 531 -17.20 -3.16 47.63
CA PRO A 531 -16.97 -2.32 46.47
C PRO A 531 -15.46 -2.11 46.23
N MET A 532 -15.03 -2.32 44.99
CA MET A 532 -13.67 -2.04 44.52
C MET A 532 -13.73 -1.00 43.41
N SER A 533 -12.67 -0.21 43.25
CA SER A 533 -12.56 0.72 42.13
C SER A 533 -12.27 -0.03 40.81
N PHE A 534 -12.50 0.63 39.67
CA PHE A 534 -12.10 0.06 38.38
C PHE A 534 -10.57 0.00 38.25
N GLU A 535 -9.86 0.92 38.91
CA GLU A 535 -8.41 1.02 38.98
C GLU A 535 -7.80 -0.19 39.71
N ASP A 536 -8.38 -0.55 40.86
CA ASP A 536 -7.93 -1.71 41.65
C ASP A 536 -8.11 -3.02 40.85
N LEU A 537 -9.27 -3.18 40.22
CA LEU A 537 -9.57 -4.35 39.40
C LEU A 537 -8.78 -4.38 38.09
N GLU A 538 -8.45 -3.22 37.50
CA GLU A 538 -7.50 -3.14 36.39
C GLU A 538 -6.15 -3.70 36.82
N ALA A 539 -5.61 -3.24 37.96
CA ALA A 539 -4.31 -3.67 38.44
C ALA A 539 -4.29 -5.18 38.74
N GLU A 540 -5.34 -5.69 39.40
CA GLU A 540 -5.46 -7.09 39.80
C GLU A 540 -5.67 -8.02 38.60
N ILE A 541 -6.64 -7.71 37.73
CA ILE A 541 -7.08 -8.61 36.65
C ILE A 541 -6.19 -8.46 35.40
N LEU A 542 -5.81 -7.23 35.04
CA LEU A 542 -5.18 -6.94 33.75
C LEU A 542 -3.65 -6.93 33.80
N LYS A 543 -3.03 -7.06 34.98
CA LYS A 543 -1.59 -7.27 35.20
C LYS A 543 -0.71 -6.31 34.38
N GLY A 544 -1.07 -5.02 34.38
CA GLY A 544 -0.34 -3.95 33.68
C GLY A 544 -0.87 -3.59 32.29
N GLN A 545 -1.87 -4.30 31.77
CA GLN A 545 -2.64 -3.82 30.61
C GLN A 545 -3.68 -2.79 31.04
N LYS A 546 -4.00 -1.85 30.15
CA LYS A 546 -4.96 -0.76 30.43
C LYS A 546 -6.38 -1.09 30.01
N LEU A 547 -7.32 -0.76 30.88
CA LEU A 547 -8.75 -0.67 30.64
C LEU A 547 -9.02 0.63 29.86
N GLN A 548 -9.90 0.58 28.87
CA GLN A 548 -10.15 1.73 27.98
C GLN A 548 -11.61 2.18 28.03
N GLY A 549 -12.54 1.28 28.35
CA GLY A 549 -13.97 1.58 28.31
C GLY A 549 -14.40 2.67 29.29
N THR A 550 -13.79 2.75 30.47
CA THR A 550 -14.10 3.77 31.48
C THR A 550 -13.71 5.16 30.98
N LEU A 551 -12.45 5.33 30.57
CA LEU A 551 -11.94 6.57 29.98
C LEU A 551 -12.77 7.03 28.77
N THR A 552 -13.04 6.13 27.83
CA THR A 552 -13.87 6.46 26.66
C THR A 552 -15.30 6.79 27.07
N SER A 553 -15.84 6.19 28.13
CA SER A 553 -17.17 6.53 28.64
C SER A 553 -17.22 7.95 29.19
N ASP A 554 -16.21 8.40 29.92
CA ASP A 554 -16.15 9.75 30.48
C ASP A 554 -15.97 10.80 29.37
N GLU A 555 -15.10 10.51 28.41
CA GLU A 555 -14.90 11.30 27.19
C GLU A 555 -16.19 11.48 26.38
N VAL A 556 -16.88 10.37 26.08
CA VAL A 556 -18.16 10.39 25.37
C VAL A 556 -19.21 11.13 26.20
N GLN A 557 -19.24 10.93 27.51
CA GLN A 557 -20.20 11.62 28.37
C GLN A 557 -19.98 13.13 28.35
N GLY A 558 -18.73 13.62 28.35
CA GLY A 558 -18.43 15.04 28.24
C GLY A 558 -19.05 15.66 26.98
N ILE A 559 -18.97 14.96 25.86
CA ILE A 559 -19.58 15.39 24.58
C ILE A 559 -21.12 15.36 24.67
N ILE A 560 -21.68 14.27 25.20
CA ILE A 560 -23.12 14.09 25.35
C ILE A 560 -23.71 15.22 26.21
N LYS A 561 -23.07 15.53 27.35
CA LYS A 561 -23.48 16.62 28.25
C LYS A 561 -23.41 17.98 27.57
N LEU A 562 -22.29 18.31 26.92
CA LEU A 562 -22.10 19.58 26.22
C LEU A 562 -23.17 19.83 25.15
N ARG A 563 -23.69 18.76 24.53
CA ARG A 563 -24.71 18.80 23.48
C ARG A 563 -26.14 18.59 23.99
N ALA A 564 -26.34 18.40 25.30
CA ALA A 564 -27.60 18.03 25.91
C ALA A 564 -28.25 16.78 25.26
N TRP A 565 -27.45 15.75 25.03
CA TRP A 565 -27.85 14.51 24.34
C TRP A 565 -28.04 13.31 25.27
N GLU A 566 -28.07 13.49 26.59
CA GLU A 566 -28.15 12.42 27.58
C GLU A 566 -29.36 11.51 27.36
N THR A 567 -30.51 12.09 27.03
CA THR A 567 -31.74 11.35 26.75
C THR A 567 -31.74 10.69 25.38
N ARG A 568 -30.93 11.18 24.44
CA ARG A 568 -30.74 10.60 23.11
C ARG A 568 -29.84 9.37 23.15
N PHE A 569 -28.88 9.32 24.07
CA PHE A 569 -27.95 8.19 24.26
C PHE A 569 -28.10 7.60 25.67
N PRO A 570 -29.24 6.95 25.95
CA PRO A 570 -29.60 6.52 27.29
C PRO A 570 -28.69 5.42 27.85
N LEU A 571 -28.20 4.49 27.02
CA LEU A 571 -27.31 3.43 27.46
C LEU A 571 -25.93 4.00 27.82
N PHE A 572 -25.32 4.80 26.94
CA PHE A 572 -24.02 5.44 27.24
C PHE A 572 -24.08 6.29 28.50
N THR A 573 -25.13 7.09 28.65
CA THR A 573 -25.34 7.92 29.84
C THR A 573 -25.51 7.09 31.09
N THR A 574 -26.31 6.02 31.04
CA THR A 574 -26.54 5.16 32.20
C THR A 574 -25.27 4.42 32.60
N ILE A 575 -24.50 3.90 31.64
CA ILE A 575 -23.20 3.24 31.91
C ILE A 575 -22.26 4.22 32.60
N ASN A 576 -22.12 5.45 32.07
CA ASN A 576 -21.25 6.45 32.67
C ASN A 576 -21.64 6.78 34.12
N ARG A 577 -22.94 6.92 34.39
CA ARG A 577 -23.45 7.19 35.74
C ARG A 577 -23.22 6.02 36.69
N ILE A 578 -23.31 4.79 36.21
CA ILE A 578 -23.02 3.60 37.02
C ILE A 578 -21.53 3.54 37.39
N ILE A 579 -20.62 3.69 36.41
CA ILE A 579 -19.19 3.56 36.68
C ILE A 579 -18.65 4.67 37.58
N ASN A 580 -19.27 5.86 37.55
CA ASN A 580 -18.93 7.00 38.41
C ASN A 580 -19.71 7.02 39.74
N GLY A 581 -20.43 5.94 40.08
CA GLY A 581 -21.09 5.79 41.39
C GLY A 581 -22.37 6.59 41.58
N HIS A 582 -22.88 7.24 40.54
CA HIS A 582 -24.15 7.99 40.60
C HIS A 582 -25.38 7.08 40.53
N LEU A 583 -25.25 5.86 40.00
CA LEU A 583 -26.32 4.87 39.91
C LEU A 583 -25.83 3.47 40.31
N PRO A 584 -26.68 2.66 40.97
CA PRO A 584 -26.33 1.27 41.23
C PRO A 584 -26.37 0.44 39.92
N PRO A 585 -25.59 -0.66 39.81
CA PRO A 585 -25.46 -1.44 38.58
C PRO A 585 -26.78 -1.98 38.01
N VAL A 586 -27.78 -2.20 38.87
CA VAL A 586 -29.12 -2.68 38.49
C VAL A 586 -29.81 -1.78 37.45
N PHE A 587 -29.45 -0.50 37.38
CA PHE A 587 -30.02 0.43 36.38
C PHE A 587 -29.64 0.08 34.93
N ILE A 588 -28.69 -0.82 34.69
CA ILE A 588 -28.33 -1.24 33.33
C ILE A 588 -29.51 -1.84 32.57
N THR A 589 -30.53 -2.37 33.25
CA THR A 589 -31.77 -2.87 32.62
C THR A 589 -32.88 -1.82 32.51
N ASN A 590 -32.70 -0.65 33.12
CA ASN A 590 -33.65 0.47 33.07
C ASN A 590 -32.96 1.77 32.62
N ILE A 591 -32.33 1.70 31.45
CA ILE A 591 -31.53 2.80 30.87
C ILE A 591 -32.33 4.08 30.63
N GLN A 592 -33.65 3.99 30.43
CA GLN A 592 -34.53 5.15 30.21
C GLN A 592 -34.76 5.95 31.48
N ALA A 593 -34.85 5.28 32.64
CA ALA A 593 -34.86 5.95 33.93
C ALA A 593 -33.44 6.41 34.29
N GLY A 594 -32.44 5.55 34.07
CA GLY A 594 -31.04 5.80 34.40
C GLY A 594 -30.50 7.09 33.77
N CYS A 595 -30.83 7.39 32.52
CA CYS A 595 -30.36 8.61 31.84
C CYS A 595 -31.05 9.91 32.29
N ARG A 596 -32.16 9.83 33.05
CA ARG A 596 -32.94 11.00 33.51
C ARG A 596 -32.71 11.38 34.97
N VAL A 597 -32.02 10.54 35.73
CA VAL A 597 -31.66 10.85 37.13
C VAL A 597 -30.81 12.13 37.15
N GLU A 598 -31.19 13.13 37.94
CA GLU A 598 -30.36 14.31 38.14
C GLU A 598 -29.15 13.92 38.99
N VAL A 599 -27.96 14.35 38.56
CA VAL A 599 -26.71 14.08 39.27
C VAL A 599 -26.22 15.42 39.79
N GLU A 600 -26.11 15.57 41.11
CA GLU A 600 -25.58 16.79 41.72
C GLU A 600 -24.13 17.01 41.26
N HIS A 601 -23.84 18.22 40.77
CA HIS A 601 -22.52 18.59 40.31
C HIS A 601 -21.71 19.16 41.48
N HIS A 602 -20.69 18.43 41.91
CA HIS A 602 -19.56 19.07 42.57
C HIS A 602 -18.71 19.74 41.48
N GLU A 603 -18.73 21.07 41.44
CA GLU A 603 -17.80 21.86 40.64
C GLU A 603 -16.39 21.71 41.23
N ASP A 604 -15.68 20.63 40.89
CA ASP A 604 -14.23 20.62 41.02
C ASP A 604 -13.68 21.56 39.93
N HIS A 605 -13.54 22.83 40.30
CA HIS A 605 -12.79 23.83 39.53
C HIS A 605 -11.29 23.48 39.54
N ASP A 606 -10.88 22.46 38.79
CA ASP A 606 -9.59 22.51 38.12
C ASP A 606 -9.77 23.28 36.81
N GLU A 607 -9.97 24.60 36.95
CA GLU A 607 -9.82 25.52 35.84
C GLU A 607 -8.38 25.43 35.35
N LEU A 608 -8.17 24.72 34.23
CA LEU A 608 -7.06 25.03 33.35
C LEU A 608 -7.16 26.53 33.02
N PRO A 609 -6.13 27.35 33.34
CA PRO A 609 -6.26 28.79 33.28
C PRO A 609 -6.58 29.24 31.85
N LEU A 610 -7.84 29.65 31.64
CA LEU A 610 -8.26 30.38 30.46
C LEU A 610 -7.57 31.74 30.51
N SER A 611 -6.67 31.97 29.56
CA SER A 611 -6.07 33.29 29.35
C SER A 611 -7.21 34.31 29.14
N PRO A 612 -7.16 35.50 29.78
CA PRO A 612 -8.28 36.42 29.75
C PRO A 612 -8.55 36.91 28.32
N ALA A 613 -9.84 37.00 27.99
CA ALA A 613 -10.31 37.53 26.72
C ALA A 613 -9.68 38.90 26.42
N PRO A 614 -9.34 39.20 25.16
CA PRO A 614 -8.78 40.49 24.81
C PRO A 614 -9.79 41.61 25.15
N PRO A 615 -9.32 42.76 25.66
CA PRO A 615 -10.22 43.82 26.09
C PRO A 615 -11.00 44.41 24.90
N PRO A 616 -12.21 44.94 25.15
CA PRO A 616 -13.02 45.54 24.09
C PRO A 616 -12.29 46.74 23.49
N LEU A 617 -12.28 46.81 22.16
CA LEU A 617 -11.67 47.90 21.39
C LEU A 617 -12.21 49.26 21.86
N ALA A 618 -11.34 50.01 22.53
CA ALA A 618 -11.60 51.40 22.90
C ALA A 618 -11.68 52.26 21.63
N LYS A 619 -12.79 52.99 21.49
CA LYS A 619 -12.94 54.08 20.52
C LYS A 619 -11.80 55.08 20.73
N ARG A 620 -10.87 55.20 19.77
CA ARG A 620 -9.93 56.33 19.68
C ARG A 620 -10.24 57.16 18.46
N GLY A 621 -10.42 58.45 18.71
CA GLY A 621 -10.67 59.47 17.72
C GLY A 621 -9.46 59.74 16.83
N ASN A 622 -9.78 59.98 15.57
CA ASN A 622 -9.25 61.01 14.69
C ASN A 622 -7.84 61.54 14.99
N THR A 623 -6.82 61.05 14.27
CA THR A 623 -5.75 61.90 13.73
C THR A 623 -5.26 61.31 12.41
N SER A 624 -5.00 62.22 11.48
CA SER A 624 -4.79 62.04 10.05
C SER A 624 -3.37 61.63 9.67
N SER A 625 -3.22 60.65 8.78
CA SER A 625 -2.10 60.59 7.82
C SER A 625 -2.36 59.55 6.70
N GLY A 626 -2.59 60.04 5.48
CA GLY A 626 -2.24 59.46 4.16
C GLY A 626 -2.75 58.06 3.75
N PRO A 627 -3.32 57.88 2.53
CA PRO A 627 -3.81 56.57 2.09
C PRO A 627 -2.64 55.68 1.61
N ALA A 628 -2.56 54.46 2.17
CA ALA A 628 -1.80 53.36 1.58
C ALA A 628 -2.60 52.75 0.40
N PRO A 629 -1.94 52.20 -0.64
CA PRO A 629 -2.60 51.80 -1.87
C PRO A 629 -3.49 50.57 -1.67
N ALA A 630 -4.63 50.55 -2.35
CA ALA A 630 -5.58 49.45 -2.33
C ALA A 630 -4.97 48.14 -2.89
N PRO A 631 -5.24 46.97 -2.28
CA PRO A 631 -4.86 45.69 -2.85
C PRO A 631 -5.69 45.41 -4.13
N PRO A 632 -5.16 44.64 -5.09
CA PRO A 632 -5.82 44.39 -6.36
C PRO A 632 -7.09 43.54 -6.17
N PRO A 633 -8.11 43.70 -7.03
CA PRO A 633 -9.34 42.93 -6.93
C PRO A 633 -9.10 41.46 -7.31
N LEU A 634 -9.72 40.56 -6.53
CA LEU A 634 -9.77 39.13 -6.82
C LEU A 634 -10.44 38.86 -8.19
N PRO A 635 -9.93 37.89 -8.98
CA PRO A 635 -10.52 37.56 -10.28
C PRO A 635 -11.89 36.87 -10.13
N PRO A 636 -12.81 37.04 -11.08
CA PRO A 636 -14.16 36.50 -10.99
C PRO A 636 -14.18 34.97 -11.16
N LEU A 637 -14.92 34.29 -10.29
CA LEU A 637 -15.23 32.86 -10.35
C LEU A 637 -15.92 32.51 -11.68
N ARG A 638 -15.14 31.99 -12.63
CA ARG A 638 -15.63 31.42 -13.89
C ARG A 638 -15.13 30.00 -14.15
N HIS A 639 -15.01 29.14 -13.14
CA HIS A 639 -14.77 27.70 -13.36
C HIS A 639 -15.43 26.77 -12.32
N ALA A 640 -16.68 27.07 -11.91
CA ALA A 640 -17.45 26.19 -11.01
C ALA A 640 -18.74 25.60 -11.62
N ARG A 641 -19.01 25.83 -12.91
CA ARG A 641 -20.20 25.27 -13.61
C ARG A 641 -19.90 24.12 -14.59
N ALA A 642 -18.64 23.87 -14.91
CA ALA A 642 -18.26 22.76 -15.80
C ALA A 642 -18.04 21.43 -15.06
N ALA A 643 -17.64 21.46 -13.78
CA ALA A 643 -17.36 20.26 -13.00
C ALA A 643 -18.62 19.58 -12.40
N GLN A 644 -19.75 20.29 -12.31
CA GLN A 644 -21.02 19.71 -11.84
C GLN A 644 -21.86 19.06 -12.97
N GLN A 645 -21.57 19.33 -14.24
CA GLN A 645 -22.27 18.68 -15.36
C GLN A 645 -21.63 17.34 -15.79
N THR A 646 -20.34 17.13 -15.53
CA THR A 646 -19.65 15.87 -15.87
C THR A 646 -19.97 14.74 -14.88
N VAL A 647 -20.24 15.07 -13.61
CA VAL A 647 -20.59 14.08 -12.57
C VAL A 647 -22.05 13.60 -12.69
N LEU A 648 -22.95 14.45 -13.21
CA LEU A 648 -24.35 14.07 -13.43
C LEU A 648 -24.54 13.21 -14.71
N ALA A 649 -23.68 13.39 -15.72
CA ALA A 649 -23.71 12.57 -16.94
C ALA A 649 -23.17 11.14 -16.73
N ALA A 650 -22.20 10.95 -15.82
CA ALA A 650 -21.68 9.62 -15.47
C ALA A 650 -22.68 8.79 -14.64
N ALA A 651 -23.50 9.44 -13.80
CA ALA A 651 -24.53 8.77 -13.01
C ALA A 651 -25.78 8.35 -13.83
N LEU A 652 -26.06 9.03 -14.95
CA LEU A 652 -27.20 8.71 -15.83
C LEU A 652 -26.89 7.64 -16.88
N ALA A 653 -25.61 7.35 -17.17
CA ALA A 653 -25.20 6.30 -18.11
C ALA A 653 -25.21 4.88 -17.51
N SER A 654 -25.19 4.74 -16.17
CA SER A 654 -25.23 3.44 -15.48
C SER A 654 -26.64 2.94 -15.14
N ALA A 655 -27.69 3.69 -15.47
CA ALA A 655 -29.09 3.33 -15.18
C ALA A 655 -29.91 2.88 -16.41
N HIS A 656 -29.25 2.65 -17.55
CA HIS A 656 -29.89 2.21 -18.80
C HIS A 656 -29.20 0.96 -19.40
N VAL A 657 -28.99 -0.07 -18.59
CA VAL A 657 -28.84 -1.46 -19.03
C VAL A 657 -29.42 -2.35 -17.93
N ASP A 658 -30.74 -2.52 -17.90
CA ASP A 658 -31.45 -3.70 -17.36
C ASP A 658 -32.95 -3.41 -17.27
N THR A 659 -33.61 -3.28 -18.42
CA THR A 659 -35.06 -3.52 -18.55
C THR A 659 -35.39 -3.78 -20.01
N ALA A 660 -35.37 -5.05 -20.43
CA ALA A 660 -36.28 -5.61 -21.45
C ALA A 660 -35.85 -7.05 -21.80
N ALA A 661 -36.68 -8.02 -21.41
CA ALA A 661 -37.17 -9.13 -22.26
C ALA A 661 -37.52 -10.38 -21.42
N THR A 662 -38.68 -10.36 -20.77
CA THR A 662 -39.44 -11.58 -20.49
C THR A 662 -40.86 -11.36 -21.02
N GLN A 663 -41.10 -11.80 -22.24
CA GLN A 663 -42.43 -12.13 -22.75
C GLN A 663 -42.35 -13.46 -23.48
N ALA A 664 -43.10 -14.43 -22.98
CA ALA A 664 -43.38 -15.71 -23.61
C ALA A 664 -44.27 -15.53 -24.85
N PRO A 665 -44.30 -16.52 -25.75
CA PRO A 665 -45.50 -16.79 -26.52
C PRO A 665 -46.00 -18.24 -26.34
N GLU A 666 -47.31 -18.35 -26.15
CA GLU A 666 -48.09 -19.57 -26.32
C GLU A 666 -48.39 -19.88 -27.80
N ALA A 667 -48.39 -21.19 -28.10
CA ALA A 667 -49.23 -21.94 -29.05
C ALA A 667 -49.33 -21.52 -30.53
N ALA A 668 -48.91 -22.43 -31.44
CA ALA A 668 -49.82 -23.36 -32.16
C ALA A 668 -49.18 -24.00 -33.42
N GLN A 669 -49.39 -25.33 -33.56
CA GLN A 669 -49.45 -26.15 -34.80
C GLN A 669 -48.18 -26.30 -35.66
N ALA A 670 -47.92 -27.39 -36.39
CA ALA A 670 -48.32 -28.80 -36.45
C ALA A 670 -47.41 -29.44 -37.52
N GLN A 671 -47.36 -30.78 -37.55
CA GLN A 671 -46.63 -31.67 -38.50
C GLN A 671 -45.15 -31.85 -38.19
N GLY A 672 -44.56 -33.04 -38.07
CA GLY A 672 -45.02 -34.42 -38.26
C GLY A 672 -43.78 -35.30 -38.47
N GLN A 673 -43.91 -36.60 -38.15
CA GLN A 673 -42.95 -37.70 -38.35
C GLN A 673 -41.95 -37.99 -37.20
N GLY A 674 -42.29 -39.01 -36.40
CA GLY A 674 -41.34 -39.88 -35.69
C GLY A 674 -40.80 -40.99 -36.63
N PRO A 675 -40.35 -42.16 -36.12
CA PRO A 675 -40.46 -42.63 -34.73
C PRO A 675 -39.25 -43.40 -34.16
N GLU A 676 -39.46 -43.91 -32.93
CA GLU A 676 -38.88 -45.10 -32.28
C GLU A 676 -37.43 -45.01 -31.78
N SER A 677 -37.04 -45.48 -30.60
CA SER A 677 -37.58 -46.30 -29.49
C SER A 677 -36.51 -46.21 -28.37
N GLY A 678 -36.68 -46.45 -27.07
CA GLY A 678 -37.76 -46.83 -26.19
C GLY A 678 -37.15 -47.01 -24.78
N GLN A 679 -37.96 -46.84 -23.73
CA GLN A 679 -37.83 -47.36 -22.36
C GLN A 679 -36.64 -46.87 -21.52
N GLY A 680 -36.77 -46.41 -20.28
CA GLY A 680 -37.92 -46.35 -19.37
C GLY A 680 -37.40 -46.29 -17.91
N VAL A 681 -38.00 -45.40 -17.12
CA VAL A 681 -38.26 -45.49 -15.66
C VAL A 681 -37.01 -45.54 -14.75
N GLY A 682 -36.72 -44.49 -13.95
CA GLY A 682 -37.38 -44.18 -12.67
C GLY A 682 -36.66 -44.93 -11.54
N GLY A 683 -36.22 -44.39 -10.41
CA GLY A 683 -36.54 -43.23 -9.60
C GLY A 683 -36.31 -43.67 -8.14
N GLY A 684 -35.94 -42.75 -7.24
CA GLY A 684 -36.27 -42.94 -5.81
C GLY A 684 -35.14 -42.94 -4.77
N VAL A 685 -34.99 -41.78 -4.11
CA VAL A 685 -35.03 -41.56 -2.63
C VAL A 685 -34.24 -42.47 -1.68
N GLY A 686 -33.18 -41.92 -1.07
CA GLY A 686 -33.17 -41.48 0.34
C GLY A 686 -32.80 -42.43 1.48
N ALA A 687 -32.05 -41.83 2.42
CA ALA A 687 -31.90 -42.11 3.86
C ALA A 687 -30.80 -43.10 4.34
N ALA A 688 -29.88 -42.54 5.14
CA ALA A 688 -29.03 -43.20 6.15
C ALA A 688 -29.68 -43.03 7.56
N PRO A 689 -29.07 -43.36 8.72
CA PRO A 689 -27.83 -44.11 9.04
C PRO A 689 -28.01 -45.15 10.20
N GLY A 690 -26.94 -45.87 10.57
CA GLY A 690 -26.89 -46.72 11.77
C GLY A 690 -25.47 -46.92 12.30
N LEU A 691 -25.25 -46.51 13.56
CA LEU A 691 -24.01 -46.52 14.35
C LEU A 691 -23.54 -47.93 14.77
N GLY A 692 -22.24 -48.10 15.04
CA GLY A 692 -21.72 -49.32 15.70
C GLY A 692 -20.22 -49.32 16.01
N THR A 693 -19.88 -48.72 17.15
CA THR A 693 -18.74 -48.95 18.09
C THR A 693 -17.73 -50.09 17.82
N GLY A 694 -16.43 -49.82 18.07
CA GLY A 694 -15.46 -50.86 18.47
C GLY A 694 -13.98 -50.59 18.21
N SER A 695 -13.24 -50.14 19.24
CA SER A 695 -11.78 -50.33 19.42
C SER A 695 -11.56 -51.58 20.30
N PRO A 696 -10.36 -52.23 20.43
CA PRO A 696 -9.02 -51.61 20.45
C PRO A 696 -7.80 -52.42 19.91
N GLY A 697 -6.71 -51.69 19.63
CA GLY A 697 -5.32 -51.97 20.07
C GLY A 697 -4.52 -53.17 19.52
N HIS A 698 -3.37 -52.89 18.87
CA HIS A 698 -2.03 -53.47 19.12
C HIS A 698 -1.01 -52.92 18.10
N GLY A 699 0.14 -52.40 18.56
CA GLY A 699 1.33 -52.13 17.70
C GLY A 699 2.25 -53.36 17.65
N PRO A 700 3.58 -53.23 17.40
CA PRO A 700 4.33 -52.41 16.43
C PRO A 700 5.37 -53.25 15.61
N LYS A 701 6.19 -52.58 14.77
CA LYS A 701 7.47 -52.99 14.07
C LYS A 701 7.36 -53.34 12.55
N PRO A 702 8.48 -53.41 11.78
CA PRO A 702 9.53 -52.40 11.51
C PRO A 702 10.03 -52.35 10.03
N ALA A 703 10.68 -51.23 9.61
CA ALA A 703 11.79 -51.07 8.61
C ALA A 703 11.64 -51.64 7.16
N PRO A 704 12.55 -51.37 6.17
CA PRO A 704 13.77 -50.54 6.16
C PRO A 704 13.97 -49.60 4.93
N SER A 705 15.09 -48.85 4.99
CA SER A 705 16.02 -48.31 3.95
C SER A 705 15.76 -48.61 2.46
N GLU A 706 16.00 -47.74 1.47
CA GLU A 706 17.27 -47.21 0.92
C GLU A 706 16.90 -46.20 -0.21
N ALA A 707 17.47 -44.99 -0.28
CA ALA A 707 18.67 -44.55 -1.01
C ALA A 707 18.41 -43.93 -2.41
N ARG A 708 18.86 -42.67 -2.54
CA ARG A 708 19.52 -41.98 -3.69
C ARG A 708 18.85 -42.07 -5.07
N VAL A 709 18.45 -40.92 -5.62
CA VAL A 709 19.27 -39.96 -6.40
C VAL A 709 18.72 -38.56 -6.18
#